data_AF-F7BN02-F1
#
_entry.id   AF-F7BN02-F1
#
_cell.length_a   1.000
_cell.length_b   1.000
_cell.length_c   1.000
_cell.angle_alpha   90.00
_cell.angle_beta   90.00
_cell.angle_gamma   90.00
#
_symmetry.space_group_name_H-M   'P 1'
#
loop_
_entity.id
_entity.type
_entity.pdbx_description
1 polymer ?
#
loop_
_entity_poly.entity_id
_entity_poly.type
_entity_poly.pdbx_seq_one_letter_code
_entity_poly.pdbx_strand_id
1 'polypeptide(L)'
;MSNILLRSTTVIFLPEIDGASLNNLHQQYESLGSGAAEIETLCSLVVHLVCQSGVGSYQLIRLILDAASPRSNPALVGLNTKVQKFFRKIMPSLSSDLQHLALSKGVSPNEDNVFKELEVHYKDLCKDLLTSSSNERKNWIHTLIVALCLHQHSDIVMKEILIQSTKSSDIECFIKLYNEMYPVLPGLLGGVLKQSFSSVPQLSNKQSTNLLSSVLYMASSDFLTSAASNFKQKLRKQLVGFIDNLMTITSHLSSPIPLASLAVQILYLLMTSQSQNEIQLPTRLLPMTRCLVFYFYRLLHAGHVNNDSSMLHCQQTLTQLAQTPQTFSVVSQFLLEAAVRQNNSILFGRRVEQELDEDVDSSDPCIEHQISLITLHRKISSNIRTRRQMVGFVPIGVETGLIGSGPKRKKKCPVSKTFQTSSNECLSLLIYRCCCKTSGGDNLCSIPDVQHVFDADKLIILSERLISSFAASSSYLATAVTLDGDMEWPVCHMRKFTIERDLKVFHFMDEHPFAWSLLQLIAHNHRALWNITPLIRSCMSVLISHFESSRESEVCPTDSLHYLSAVRIVEILGKGQIIPPPLSYCAEIFCLISPYEVYILLVILWNFIKEHPPPSDAEHLSNGRDFNKEKLNMQPYLATLHTVIHANITKLGPCAAKFTVLK
;
A
#
# COMPACT_ATOMS: atom_id res chain seq x y z
N MET A 1 -17.56 61.71 -1.14
CA MET A 1 -17.46 61.56 -2.61
C MET A 1 -18.33 60.38 -3.01
N SER A 2 -19.07 60.44 -4.12
CA SER A 2 -19.89 59.30 -4.54
C SER A 2 -19.00 58.07 -4.81
N ASN A 3 -19.40 56.89 -4.32
CA ASN A 3 -18.68 55.62 -4.52
C ASN A 3 -18.33 55.35 -5.99
N ILE A 4 -19.10 55.93 -6.93
CA ILE A 4 -18.90 55.85 -8.37
C ILE A 4 -17.63 56.60 -8.82
N LEU A 5 -17.33 57.75 -8.21
CA LEU A 5 -16.17 58.60 -8.55
C LEU A 5 -14.86 58.02 -7.99
N LEU A 6 -14.94 57.32 -6.85
CA LEU A 6 -13.84 56.50 -6.33
C LEU A 6 -13.59 55.29 -7.24
N ARG A 7 -14.63 54.61 -7.73
CA ARG A 7 -14.49 53.47 -8.65
C ARG A 7 -13.82 53.83 -9.98
N SER A 8 -14.20 54.97 -10.58
CA SER A 8 -13.59 55.40 -11.84
C SER A 8 -12.16 55.87 -11.63
N THR A 9 -11.87 56.57 -10.53
CA THR A 9 -10.51 57.04 -10.25
C THR A 9 -9.56 55.90 -9.87
N THR A 10 -9.99 54.91 -9.08
CA THR A 10 -9.15 53.74 -8.77
C THR A 10 -8.78 52.97 -10.03
N VAL A 11 -9.74 52.59 -10.87
CA VAL A 11 -9.50 51.78 -12.07
C VAL A 11 -8.65 52.50 -13.13
N ILE A 12 -8.78 53.83 -13.24
CA ILE A 12 -8.06 54.64 -14.24
C ILE A 12 -6.64 55.02 -13.76
N PHE A 13 -6.46 55.40 -12.48
CA PHE A 13 -5.17 55.88 -11.98
C PHE A 13 -4.23 54.76 -11.53
N LEU A 14 -4.73 53.62 -11.03
CA LEU A 14 -3.88 52.52 -10.56
C LEU A 14 -2.84 51.99 -11.57
N PRO A 15 -3.16 51.80 -12.87
CA PRO A 15 -2.17 51.33 -13.85
C PRO A 15 -1.11 52.39 -14.22
N GLU A 16 -1.30 53.67 -13.87
CA GLU A 16 -0.39 54.77 -14.18
C GLU A 16 0.56 55.16 -13.02
N ILE A 17 0.43 54.51 -11.85
CA ILE A 17 1.27 54.80 -10.68
C ILE A 17 2.58 54.00 -10.75
N ASP A 18 3.62 54.65 -11.27
CA ASP A 18 5.00 54.18 -11.19
C ASP A 18 5.70 54.62 -9.88
N GLY A 19 6.78 53.94 -9.49
CA GLY A 19 7.57 54.29 -8.31
C GLY A 19 8.15 55.72 -8.34
N ALA A 20 8.38 56.27 -9.53
CA ALA A 20 8.78 57.66 -9.74
C ALA A 20 7.64 58.64 -9.41
N SER A 21 6.40 58.30 -9.75
CA SER A 21 5.19 59.09 -9.48
C SER A 21 4.94 59.20 -7.96
N LEU A 22 5.12 58.11 -7.22
CA LEU A 22 5.00 58.08 -5.76
C LEU A 22 6.10 58.90 -5.06
N ASN A 23 7.33 58.84 -5.57
CA ASN A 23 8.44 59.64 -5.05
C ASN A 23 8.23 61.14 -5.34
N ASN A 24 7.71 61.51 -6.51
CA ASN A 24 7.38 62.90 -6.86
C ASN A 24 6.22 63.44 -6.01
N LEU A 25 5.18 62.64 -5.75
CA LEU A 25 4.10 63.00 -4.84
C LEU A 25 4.61 63.20 -3.41
N HIS A 26 5.53 62.36 -2.95
CA HIS A 26 6.14 62.54 -1.63
C HIS A 26 6.99 63.83 -1.55
N GLN A 27 7.74 64.17 -2.60
CA GLN A 27 8.51 65.41 -2.66
C GLN A 27 7.62 66.66 -2.69
N GLN A 28 6.51 66.61 -3.44
CA GLN A 28 5.50 67.68 -3.44
C GLN A 28 4.86 67.82 -2.05
N TYR A 29 4.58 66.71 -1.38
CA TYR A 29 4.02 66.73 -0.02
C TYR A 29 5.03 67.22 1.04
N GLU A 30 6.31 66.84 0.96
CA GLU A 30 7.36 67.41 1.83
C GLU A 30 7.53 68.92 1.61
N SER A 31 7.32 69.43 0.39
CA SER A 31 7.36 70.87 0.11
C SER A 31 6.17 71.66 0.67
N LEU A 32 5.07 70.97 1.01
CA LEU A 32 3.83 71.56 1.55
C LEU A 32 3.83 71.71 3.08
N GLY A 33 4.85 71.20 3.80
CA GLY A 33 5.09 71.52 5.21
C GLY A 33 4.03 71.01 6.21
N SER A 34 3.40 69.85 5.96
CA SER A 34 2.38 69.29 6.85
C SER A 34 2.96 68.58 8.08
N GLY A 35 2.28 68.76 9.23
CA GLY A 35 2.68 68.19 10.52
C GLY A 35 2.33 66.70 10.67
N ALA A 36 2.99 66.02 11.61
CA ALA A 36 2.80 64.58 11.85
C ALA A 36 1.35 64.15 12.17
N ALA A 37 0.50 65.06 12.67
CA ALA A 37 -0.91 64.80 12.95
C ALA A 37 -1.79 64.75 11.69
N GLU A 38 -1.46 65.54 10.66
CA GLU A 38 -2.15 65.52 9.37
C GLU A 38 -1.83 64.23 8.59
N ILE A 39 -0.64 63.68 8.82
CA ILE A 39 -0.21 62.39 8.29
C ILE A 39 -1.06 61.24 8.87
N GLU A 40 -1.45 61.31 10.16
CA GLU A 40 -2.31 60.30 10.80
C GLU A 40 -3.78 60.39 10.35
N THR A 41 -4.32 61.61 10.18
CA THR A 41 -5.68 61.79 9.64
C THR A 41 -5.77 61.42 8.17
N LEU A 42 -4.71 61.62 7.40
CA LEU A 42 -4.63 61.19 6.00
C LEU A 42 -4.49 59.67 5.91
N CYS A 43 -3.73 59.03 6.81
CA CYS A 43 -3.70 57.57 6.95
C CYS A 43 -5.09 56.99 7.24
N SER A 44 -5.83 57.53 8.21
CA SER A 44 -7.16 57.02 8.55
C SER A 44 -8.17 57.25 7.43
N LEU A 45 -8.10 58.39 6.73
CA LEU A 45 -8.92 58.66 5.55
C LEU A 45 -8.62 57.66 4.42
N VAL A 46 -7.35 57.39 4.13
CA VAL A 46 -6.93 56.41 3.11
C VAL A 46 -7.42 55.01 3.48
N VAL A 47 -7.28 54.60 4.74
CA VAL A 47 -7.79 53.31 5.21
C VAL A 47 -9.31 53.21 5.02
N HIS A 48 -10.06 54.26 5.39
CA HIS A 48 -11.51 54.26 5.23
C HIS A 48 -11.96 54.24 3.77
N LEU A 49 -11.26 54.99 2.90
CA LEU A 49 -11.51 55.02 1.46
C LEU A 49 -11.19 53.69 0.79
N VAL A 50 -10.11 53.01 1.22
CA VAL A 50 -9.81 51.65 0.77
C VAL A 50 -10.93 50.71 1.21
N CYS A 51 -11.34 50.71 2.49
CA CYS A 51 -12.42 49.86 3.02
C CYS A 51 -13.79 50.06 2.34
N GLN A 52 -14.07 51.23 1.78
CA GLN A 52 -15.32 51.54 1.05
C GLN A 52 -15.19 51.37 -0.48
N SER A 53 -13.99 51.11 -1.00
CA SER A 53 -13.78 50.89 -2.43
C SER A 53 -14.20 49.48 -2.84
N GLY A 54 -15.04 49.38 -3.87
CA GLY A 54 -15.59 48.09 -4.32
C GLY A 54 -14.84 47.43 -5.49
N VAL A 55 -14.33 48.22 -6.44
CA VAL A 55 -13.64 47.74 -7.66
C VAL A 55 -12.28 48.42 -7.78
N GLY A 56 -11.20 47.66 -7.97
CA GLY A 56 -9.80 48.11 -7.94
C GLY A 56 -9.15 48.08 -6.55
N SER A 57 -9.88 47.69 -5.51
CA SER A 57 -9.41 47.62 -4.12
C SER A 57 -8.28 46.59 -3.93
N TYR A 58 -8.31 45.46 -4.66
CA TYR A 58 -7.24 44.46 -4.60
C TYR A 58 -5.94 44.99 -5.22
N GLN A 59 -6.03 45.72 -6.33
CA GLN A 59 -4.88 46.34 -6.98
C GLN A 59 -4.25 47.43 -6.10
N LEU A 60 -5.08 48.20 -5.40
CA LEU A 60 -4.66 49.19 -4.39
C LEU A 60 -3.95 48.52 -3.21
N ILE A 61 -4.52 47.45 -2.65
CA ILE A 61 -3.91 46.69 -1.56
C ILE A 61 -2.59 46.06 -2.01
N ARG A 62 -2.52 45.53 -3.24
CA ARG A 62 -1.30 44.97 -3.82
C ARG A 62 -0.22 46.04 -4.03
N LEU A 63 -0.59 47.22 -4.50
CA LEU A 63 0.32 48.36 -4.63
C LEU A 63 0.85 48.82 -3.27
N ILE A 64 0.01 48.87 -2.23
CA ILE A 64 0.43 49.19 -0.86
C ILE A 64 1.37 48.10 -0.30
N LEU A 65 1.06 46.82 -0.53
CA LEU A 65 1.90 45.69 -0.11
C LEU A 65 3.26 45.66 -0.83
N ASP A 66 3.27 45.95 -2.14
CA ASP A 66 4.48 45.99 -2.95
C ASP A 66 5.33 47.24 -2.67
N ALA A 67 4.71 48.38 -2.34
CA ALA A 67 5.40 49.59 -1.91
C ALA A 67 5.96 49.49 -0.48
N ALA A 68 5.30 48.75 0.42
CA ALA A 68 5.79 48.50 1.79
C ALA A 68 6.96 47.50 1.84
N SER A 69 7.03 46.58 0.86
CA SER A 69 8.07 45.56 0.73
C SER A 69 8.52 45.39 -0.74
N PRO A 70 9.54 46.14 -1.19
CA PRO A 70 9.96 46.19 -2.59
C PRO A 70 10.79 44.97 -2.97
N ARG A 71 10.14 43.84 -3.27
CA ARG A 71 10.80 42.66 -3.89
C ARG A 71 9.97 41.97 -4.98
N SER A 72 8.69 42.29 -5.10
CA SER A 72 7.73 41.60 -5.97
C SER A 72 7.53 42.24 -7.34
N ASN A 73 7.82 43.54 -7.49
CA ASN A 73 7.56 44.26 -8.74
C ASN A 73 8.82 45.03 -9.22
N PRO A 74 9.35 44.75 -10.42
CA PRO A 74 10.52 45.46 -10.95
C PRO A 74 10.28 46.95 -11.19
N ALA A 75 9.01 47.39 -11.28
CA ALA A 75 8.61 48.80 -11.45
C ALA A 75 8.76 49.67 -10.17
N LEU A 76 8.93 49.05 -8.99
CA LEU A 76 8.99 49.76 -7.68
C LEU A 76 10.42 49.76 -7.08
N VAL A 77 11.42 49.36 -7.85
CA VAL A 77 12.84 49.39 -7.45
C VAL A 77 13.32 50.84 -7.45
N GLY A 78 13.49 51.45 -6.26
CA GLY A 78 13.93 52.84 -6.09
C GLY A 78 13.06 53.74 -5.19
N LEU A 79 12.08 53.17 -4.47
CA LEU A 79 11.21 53.91 -3.55
C LEU A 79 11.95 54.46 -2.32
N ASN A 80 11.65 55.72 -1.96
CA ASN A 80 12.26 56.41 -0.82
C ASN A 80 11.93 55.75 0.54
N THR A 81 12.90 55.68 1.45
CA THR A 81 12.77 54.98 2.75
C THR A 81 11.67 55.54 3.65
N LYS A 82 11.34 56.83 3.51
CA LYS A 82 10.23 57.49 4.24
C LYS A 82 8.85 57.05 3.73
N VAL A 83 8.68 56.89 2.41
CA VAL A 83 7.45 56.41 1.78
C VAL A 83 7.19 54.95 2.14
N GLN A 84 8.25 54.13 2.17
CA GLN A 84 8.17 52.75 2.67
C GLN A 84 7.72 52.71 4.15
N LYS A 85 8.26 53.58 5.01
CA LYS A 85 7.82 53.69 6.42
C LYS A 85 6.37 54.15 6.55
N PHE A 86 5.89 55.00 5.65
CA PHE A 86 4.50 55.45 5.62
C PHE A 86 3.54 54.30 5.26
N PHE A 87 3.81 53.55 4.19
CA PHE A 87 3.00 52.37 3.84
C PHE A 87 3.09 51.24 4.88
N ARG A 88 4.23 51.09 5.58
CA ARG A 88 4.35 50.18 6.74
C ARG A 88 3.48 50.57 7.93
N LYS A 89 3.18 51.87 8.12
CA LYS A 89 2.26 52.35 9.17
C LYS A 89 0.79 52.15 8.79
N ILE A 90 0.45 52.25 7.50
CA ILE A 90 -0.92 52.11 6.99
C ILE A 90 -1.42 50.65 7.08
N MET A 91 -0.55 49.65 6.85
CA MET A 91 -1.00 48.26 6.81
C MET A 91 -1.61 47.72 8.13
N PRO A 92 -1.01 47.96 9.31
CA PRO A 92 -1.61 47.55 10.57
C PRO A 92 -2.98 48.19 10.82
N SER A 93 -3.14 49.50 10.57
CA SER A 93 -4.43 50.19 10.69
C SER A 93 -5.48 49.65 9.72
N LEU A 94 -5.08 49.39 8.47
CA LEU A 94 -5.96 48.78 7.47
C LEU A 94 -6.40 47.37 7.89
N SER A 95 -5.48 46.56 8.40
CA SER A 95 -5.80 45.19 8.85
C SER A 95 -6.74 45.16 10.06
N SER A 96 -6.57 46.09 11.01
CA SER A 96 -7.43 46.21 12.19
C SER A 96 -8.85 46.66 11.81
N ASP A 97 -8.96 47.67 10.95
CA ASP A 97 -10.26 48.18 10.50
C ASP A 97 -11.00 47.16 9.65
N LEU A 98 -10.29 46.39 8.81
CA LEU A 98 -10.89 45.28 8.06
C LEU A 98 -11.35 44.14 8.96
N GLN A 99 -10.62 43.80 10.03
CA GLN A 99 -11.06 42.80 11.00
C GLN A 99 -12.29 43.28 11.79
N HIS A 100 -12.33 44.56 12.18
CA HIS A 100 -13.49 45.14 12.85
C HIS A 100 -14.72 45.17 11.93
N LEU A 101 -14.53 45.52 10.66
CA LEU A 101 -15.59 45.48 9.64
C LEU A 101 -16.09 44.05 9.37
N ALA A 102 -15.21 43.05 9.36
CA ALA A 102 -15.58 41.65 9.20
C ALA A 102 -16.40 41.10 10.40
N LEU A 103 -16.11 41.55 11.61
CA LEU A 103 -16.83 41.15 12.84
C LEU A 103 -18.15 41.92 13.04
N SER A 104 -18.22 43.17 12.60
CA SER A 104 -19.47 43.93 12.59
C SER A 104 -20.37 43.41 11.47
N LYS A 105 -21.36 42.57 11.80
CA LYS A 105 -22.40 42.05 10.89
C LYS A 105 -23.35 43.13 10.30
N GLY A 106 -22.87 44.34 10.10
CA GLY A 106 -23.66 45.52 9.74
C GLY A 106 -23.66 45.89 8.26
N VAL A 107 -22.96 45.14 7.40
CA VAL A 107 -22.96 45.44 5.95
C VAL A 107 -23.82 44.43 5.22
N SER A 108 -24.86 44.93 4.57
CA SER A 108 -25.76 44.13 3.75
C SER A 108 -24.99 43.40 2.63
N PRO A 109 -25.39 42.17 2.23
CA PRO A 109 -24.70 41.38 1.21
C PRO A 109 -24.65 42.04 -0.19
N ASN A 110 -25.37 43.15 -0.38
CA ASN A 110 -25.55 43.81 -1.67
C ASN A 110 -24.64 45.03 -1.89
N GLU A 111 -23.88 45.50 -0.90
CA GLU A 111 -22.92 46.58 -1.14
C GLU A 111 -21.61 46.01 -1.73
N ASP A 112 -21.09 46.65 -2.78
CA ASP A 112 -19.81 46.27 -3.37
C ASP A 112 -18.69 46.73 -2.45
N ASN A 113 -18.24 45.81 -1.59
CA ASN A 113 -17.19 46.04 -0.62
C ASN A 113 -15.89 45.41 -1.08
N VAL A 114 -14.78 45.87 -0.50
CA VAL A 114 -13.42 45.31 -0.67
C VAL A 114 -13.39 43.78 -0.58
N PHE A 115 -14.23 43.18 0.27
CA PHE A 115 -14.32 41.74 0.44
C PHE A 115 -14.75 41.00 -0.83
N LYS A 116 -15.65 41.53 -1.66
CA LYS A 116 -16.06 40.88 -2.93
C LYS A 116 -14.90 40.78 -3.94
N GLU A 117 -14.03 41.79 -3.97
CA GLU A 117 -12.89 41.80 -4.87
C GLU A 117 -11.73 40.94 -4.33
N LEU A 118 -11.51 40.97 -3.02
CA LEU A 118 -10.58 40.05 -2.36
C LEU A 118 -11.03 38.58 -2.50
N GLU A 119 -12.34 38.30 -2.53
CA GLU A 119 -12.91 36.98 -2.83
C GLU A 119 -12.65 36.52 -4.27
N VAL A 120 -12.45 37.43 -5.23
CA VAL A 120 -12.06 37.06 -6.60
C VAL A 120 -10.56 36.71 -6.67
N HIS A 121 -9.75 37.38 -5.85
CA HIS A 121 -8.28 37.28 -5.89
C HIS A 121 -7.64 36.48 -4.73
N TYR A 122 -8.41 35.74 -3.93
CA TYR A 122 -7.89 34.96 -2.80
C TYR A 122 -6.78 33.97 -3.19
N LYS A 123 -6.83 33.40 -4.40
CA LYS A 123 -5.80 32.46 -4.90
C LYS A 123 -4.43 33.12 -5.04
N ASP A 124 -4.41 34.38 -5.46
CA ASP A 124 -3.17 35.14 -5.63
C ASP A 124 -2.64 35.60 -4.28
N LEU A 125 -3.52 35.96 -3.34
CA LEU A 125 -3.14 36.22 -1.94
C LEU A 125 -2.54 34.98 -1.25
N CYS A 126 -3.10 33.79 -1.50
CA CYS A 126 -2.56 32.54 -0.97
C CYS A 126 -1.16 32.25 -1.56
N LYS A 127 -0.97 32.44 -2.87
CA LYS A 127 0.36 32.30 -3.50
C LYS A 127 1.37 33.30 -2.94
N ASP A 128 0.96 34.55 -2.73
CA ASP A 128 1.82 35.59 -2.20
C ASP A 128 2.21 35.33 -0.73
N LEU A 129 1.30 34.76 0.07
CA LEU A 129 1.60 34.32 1.44
C LEU A 129 2.72 33.26 1.44
N LEU A 130 2.62 32.28 0.54
CA LEU A 130 3.52 31.12 0.45
C LEU A 130 4.88 31.45 -0.18
N THR A 131 4.92 32.40 -1.12
CA THR A 131 6.15 32.80 -1.84
C THR A 131 6.95 33.91 -1.14
N SER A 132 6.32 34.69 -0.26
CA SER A 132 6.97 35.80 0.43
C SER A 132 8.15 35.34 1.30
N SER A 133 9.28 36.04 1.22
CA SER A 133 10.46 35.80 2.09
C SER A 133 10.51 36.71 3.32
N SER A 134 9.74 37.81 3.33
CA SER A 134 9.69 38.77 4.45
C SER A 134 8.61 38.39 5.47
N ASN A 135 9.00 38.24 6.74
CA ASN A 135 8.07 37.92 7.84
C ASN A 135 7.01 39.02 8.06
N GLU A 136 7.34 40.30 7.82
CA GLU A 136 6.38 41.42 7.97
C GLU A 136 5.27 41.34 6.91
N ARG A 137 5.65 41.09 5.65
CA ARG A 137 4.69 40.90 4.55
C ARG A 137 3.80 39.68 4.78
N LYS A 138 4.38 38.58 5.28
CA LYS A 138 3.59 37.39 5.65
C LYS A 138 2.56 37.71 6.73
N ASN A 139 2.92 38.48 7.76
CA ASN A 139 1.99 38.83 8.82
C ASN A 139 0.85 39.73 8.33
N TRP A 140 1.12 40.72 7.46
CA TRP A 140 0.06 41.55 6.89
C TRP A 140 -0.89 40.75 5.99
N ILE A 141 -0.36 39.90 5.12
CA ILE A 141 -1.18 39.02 4.27
C ILE A 141 -1.97 38.03 5.14
N HIS A 142 -1.37 37.49 6.20
CA HIS A 142 -2.04 36.64 7.18
C HIS A 142 -3.24 37.35 7.83
N THR A 143 -3.05 38.58 8.34
CA THR A 143 -4.15 39.36 8.95
C THR A 143 -5.27 39.70 7.97
N LEU A 144 -4.95 39.93 6.69
CA LEU A 144 -5.93 40.15 5.63
C LEU A 144 -6.72 38.88 5.31
N ILE A 145 -6.06 37.72 5.26
CA ILE A 145 -6.71 36.42 5.07
C ILE A 145 -7.60 36.08 6.26
N VAL A 146 -7.18 36.38 7.49
CA VAL A 146 -8.03 36.21 8.69
C VAL A 146 -9.30 37.07 8.57
N ALA A 147 -9.19 38.34 8.17
CA ALA A 147 -10.34 39.20 7.96
C ALA A 147 -11.30 38.67 6.86
N LEU A 148 -10.74 38.14 5.76
CA LEU A 148 -11.53 37.50 4.70
C LEU A 148 -12.29 36.28 5.21
N CYS A 149 -11.59 35.39 5.90
CA CYS A 149 -12.18 34.16 6.43
C CYS A 149 -13.23 34.43 7.53
N LEU A 150 -13.14 35.55 8.25
CA LEU A 150 -14.15 35.99 9.22
C LEU A 150 -15.43 36.52 8.53
N HIS A 151 -15.30 37.12 7.35
CA HIS A 151 -16.43 37.67 6.58
C HIS A 151 -17.23 36.58 5.86
N GLN A 152 -16.58 35.70 5.07
CA GLN A 152 -17.20 34.57 4.36
C GLN A 152 -16.16 33.59 3.74
N HIS A 153 -16.58 32.37 3.37
CA HIS A 153 -15.78 31.37 2.61
C HIS A 153 -14.45 30.87 3.25
N SER A 154 -14.38 30.80 4.57
CA SER A 154 -13.22 30.27 5.32
C SER A 154 -12.74 28.88 4.87
N ASP A 155 -13.65 27.99 4.50
CA ASP A 155 -13.33 26.64 4.01
C ASP A 155 -12.52 26.63 2.70
N ILE A 156 -12.86 27.53 1.77
CA ILE A 156 -12.31 27.56 0.41
C ILE A 156 -10.88 28.12 0.43
N VAL A 157 -10.67 29.19 1.19
CA VAL A 157 -9.37 29.84 1.33
C VAL A 157 -8.38 28.92 2.04
N MET A 158 -8.80 28.28 3.12
CA MET A 158 -7.99 27.32 3.86
C MET A 158 -7.62 26.09 3.04
N LYS A 159 -8.54 25.60 2.21
CA LYS A 159 -8.25 24.54 1.24
C LYS A 159 -7.17 24.94 0.24
N GLU A 160 -7.24 26.15 -0.33
CA GLU A 160 -6.27 26.59 -1.33
C GLU A 160 -4.85 26.69 -0.74
N ILE A 161 -4.73 27.12 0.52
CA ILE A 161 -3.45 27.13 1.26
C ILE A 161 -2.87 25.70 1.37
N LEU A 162 -3.70 24.70 1.69
CA LEU A 162 -3.28 23.29 1.78
C LEU A 162 -2.91 22.67 0.42
N ILE A 163 -3.51 23.15 -0.68
CA ILE A 163 -3.18 22.68 -2.03
C ILE A 163 -1.81 23.19 -2.48
N GLN A 164 -1.49 24.44 -2.12
CA GLN A 164 -0.29 25.13 -2.57
C GLN A 164 0.91 24.97 -1.61
N SER A 165 0.71 24.47 -0.38
CA SER A 165 1.77 24.28 0.59
C SER A 165 2.79 23.24 0.14
N THR A 166 4.07 23.63 0.16
CA THR A 166 5.20 22.74 -0.18
C THR A 166 6.24 22.66 0.92
N LYS A 167 6.26 23.64 1.84
CA LYS A 167 7.23 23.73 2.93
C LYS A 167 6.56 23.51 4.29
N SER A 168 7.32 23.02 5.27
CA SER A 168 6.88 22.90 6.66
C SER A 168 6.44 24.24 7.27
N SER A 169 7.08 25.35 6.88
CA SER A 169 6.71 26.70 7.28
C SER A 169 5.30 27.12 6.87
N ASP A 170 4.82 26.59 5.75
CA ASP A 170 3.50 26.92 5.20
C ASP A 170 2.41 26.27 6.04
N ILE A 171 2.70 25.07 6.55
CA ILE A 171 1.81 24.30 7.41
C ILE A 171 1.74 24.92 8.81
N GLU A 172 2.87 25.44 9.33
CA GLU A 172 2.85 26.22 10.58
C GLU A 172 2.00 27.49 10.44
N CYS A 173 2.04 28.15 9.27
CA CYS A 173 1.19 29.30 8.98
C CYS A 173 -0.30 28.91 8.97
N PHE A 174 -0.63 27.76 8.40
CA PHE A 174 -1.99 27.22 8.42
C PHE A 174 -2.47 26.93 9.86
N ILE A 175 -1.62 26.34 10.70
CA ILE A 175 -1.96 26.03 12.11
C ILE A 175 -2.17 27.33 12.91
N LYS A 176 -1.35 28.36 12.68
CA LYS A 176 -1.54 29.69 13.29
C LYS A 176 -2.89 30.29 12.89
N LEU A 177 -3.21 30.27 11.61
CA LEU A 177 -4.48 30.79 11.10
C LEU A 177 -5.68 30.03 11.68
N TYR A 178 -5.59 28.70 11.75
CA TYR A 178 -6.62 27.88 12.38
C TYR A 178 -6.83 28.24 13.86
N ASN A 179 -5.75 28.40 14.64
CA ASN A 179 -5.86 28.69 16.07
C ASN A 179 -6.50 30.07 16.34
N GLU A 180 -6.25 31.07 15.48
CA GLU A 180 -6.89 32.39 15.56
C GLU A 180 -8.38 32.34 15.20
N MET A 181 -8.76 31.47 14.26
CA MET A 181 -10.15 31.34 13.79
C MET A 181 -11.02 30.38 14.62
N TYR A 182 -10.39 29.41 15.28
CA TYR A 182 -11.06 28.39 16.09
C TYR A 182 -12.09 28.93 17.10
N PRO A 183 -11.83 30.00 17.88
CA PRO A 183 -12.81 30.50 18.85
C PRO A 183 -14.08 31.07 18.18
N VAL A 184 -13.99 31.51 16.92
CA VAL A 184 -15.13 32.09 16.17
C VAL A 184 -15.87 31.01 15.36
N LEU A 185 -15.15 30.01 14.82
CA LEU A 185 -15.69 28.96 13.94
C LEU A 185 -15.19 27.56 14.37
N PRO A 186 -15.84 26.89 15.34
CA PRO A 186 -15.36 25.60 15.86
C PRO A 186 -15.45 24.43 14.85
N GLY A 187 -16.27 24.55 13.80
CA GLY A 187 -16.48 23.53 12.76
C GLY A 187 -15.57 23.64 11.53
N LEU A 188 -14.69 24.65 11.46
CA LEU A 188 -13.90 25.00 10.28
C LEU A 188 -13.09 23.80 9.72
N LEU A 189 -12.47 23.01 10.59
CA LEU A 189 -11.61 21.91 10.15
C LEU A 189 -12.37 20.83 9.37
N GLY A 190 -13.60 20.50 9.79
CA GLY A 190 -14.43 19.52 9.10
C GLY A 190 -14.91 20.01 7.74
N GLY A 191 -15.25 21.31 7.63
CA GLY A 191 -15.63 21.97 6.37
C GLY A 191 -14.48 22.00 5.37
N VAL A 192 -13.30 22.45 5.80
CA VAL A 192 -12.07 22.46 5.00
C VAL A 192 -11.72 21.07 4.48
N LEU A 193 -11.72 20.05 5.34
CA LEU A 193 -11.41 18.68 4.93
C LEU A 193 -12.47 18.14 3.97
N LYS A 194 -13.76 18.41 4.18
CA LYS A 194 -14.84 17.97 3.28
C LYS A 194 -14.67 18.54 1.88
N GLN A 195 -14.39 19.84 1.76
CA GLN A 195 -14.16 20.49 0.47
C GLN A 195 -12.83 20.10 -0.18
N SER A 196 -11.82 19.79 0.65
CA SER A 196 -10.52 19.30 0.20
C SER A 196 -10.67 17.93 -0.44
N PHE A 197 -11.21 16.95 0.29
CA PHE A 197 -11.41 15.58 -0.19
C PHE A 197 -12.40 15.48 -1.34
N SER A 198 -13.47 16.30 -1.37
CA SER A 198 -14.42 16.30 -2.51
C SER A 198 -13.79 16.81 -3.81
N SER A 199 -12.74 17.62 -3.71
CA SER A 199 -12.04 18.15 -4.88
C SER A 199 -10.84 17.34 -5.34
N VAL A 200 -10.36 16.38 -4.54
CA VAL A 200 -9.26 15.47 -4.93
C VAL A 200 -9.44 14.86 -6.33
N PRO A 201 -10.62 14.37 -6.75
CA PRO A 201 -10.78 13.81 -8.10
C PRO A 201 -10.68 14.86 -9.23
N GLN A 202 -10.83 16.15 -8.92
CA GLN A 202 -10.76 17.25 -9.90
C GLN A 202 -9.38 17.92 -9.96
N LEU A 203 -8.52 17.66 -8.98
CA LEU A 203 -7.20 18.28 -8.84
C LEU A 203 -6.14 17.51 -9.64
N SER A 204 -5.08 18.21 -10.03
CA SER A 204 -3.92 17.56 -10.65
C SER A 204 -3.21 16.63 -9.65
N ASN A 205 -2.56 15.58 -10.15
CA ASN A 205 -1.85 14.61 -9.31
C ASN A 205 -0.86 15.26 -8.32
N LYS A 206 -0.15 16.32 -8.74
CA LYS A 206 0.81 17.07 -7.89
C LYS A 206 0.12 17.84 -6.76
N GLN A 207 -1.03 18.44 -7.03
CA GLN A 207 -1.82 19.16 -6.03
C GLN A 207 -2.41 18.19 -5.01
N SER A 208 -2.91 17.05 -5.47
CA SER A 208 -3.43 16.00 -4.60
C SER A 208 -2.34 15.40 -3.71
N THR A 209 -1.11 15.21 -4.22
CA THR A 209 0.02 14.77 -3.39
C THR A 209 0.41 15.80 -2.34
N ASN A 210 0.47 17.09 -2.72
CA ASN A 210 0.82 18.17 -1.78
C ASN A 210 -0.21 18.31 -0.66
N LEU A 211 -1.50 18.19 -1.00
CA LEU A 211 -2.58 18.23 -0.03
C LEU A 211 -2.46 17.08 0.98
N LEU A 212 -2.32 15.84 0.51
CA LEU A 212 -2.19 14.69 1.40
C LEU A 212 -0.88 14.72 2.20
N SER A 213 0.24 15.18 1.63
CA SER A 213 1.49 15.32 2.37
C SER A 213 1.39 16.38 3.46
N SER A 214 0.67 17.47 3.20
CA SER A 214 0.43 18.53 4.18
C SER A 214 -0.46 18.02 5.32
N VAL A 215 -1.52 17.28 5.00
CA VAL A 215 -2.38 16.60 6.00
C VAL A 215 -1.58 15.59 6.82
N LEU A 216 -0.73 14.80 6.17
CA LEU A 216 0.12 13.83 6.85
C LEU A 216 1.07 14.51 7.83
N TYR A 217 1.75 15.59 7.41
CA TYR A 217 2.66 16.34 8.29
C TYR A 217 1.93 16.96 9.48
N MET A 218 0.72 17.50 9.29
CA MET A 218 -0.13 17.98 10.39
C MET A 218 -0.53 16.88 11.36
N ALA A 219 -0.73 15.65 10.87
CA ALA A 219 -1.13 14.50 11.66
C ALA A 219 0.04 13.76 12.33
N SER A 220 1.26 13.86 11.78
CA SER A 220 2.45 13.16 12.24
C SER A 220 3.34 14.00 13.14
N SER A 221 3.55 15.29 12.85
CA SER A 221 4.53 16.14 13.56
C SER A 221 4.36 16.11 15.08
N ASP A 222 5.44 15.73 15.77
CA ASP A 222 5.56 15.70 17.23
C ASP A 222 6.24 16.98 17.78
N PHE A 223 6.71 17.87 16.90
CA PHE A 223 7.46 19.09 17.25
C PHE A 223 6.59 20.30 17.63
N LEU A 224 5.26 20.18 17.59
CA LEU A 224 4.39 21.31 17.89
C LEU A 224 4.11 21.42 19.39
N THR A 225 4.22 22.63 19.92
CA THR A 225 3.98 23.01 21.32
C THR A 225 2.61 22.51 21.85
N SER A 226 2.46 22.47 23.18
CA SER A 226 1.28 21.90 23.89
C SER A 226 -0.10 22.38 23.43
N ALA A 227 -0.24 23.53 22.76
CA ALA A 227 -1.49 23.99 22.15
C ALA A 227 -1.88 23.22 20.87
N ALA A 228 -0.90 22.69 20.14
CA ALA A 228 -1.09 21.94 18.90
C ALA A 228 -1.41 20.45 19.11
N SER A 229 -1.23 19.91 20.32
CA SER A 229 -1.68 18.55 20.65
C SER A 229 -3.21 18.45 20.57
N ASN A 230 -3.91 19.49 21.03
CA ASN A 230 -5.37 19.62 20.90
C ASN A 230 -5.79 19.71 19.42
N PHE A 231 -5.02 20.40 18.58
CA PHE A 231 -5.24 20.45 17.14
C PHE A 231 -5.06 19.07 16.49
N LYS A 232 -3.98 18.35 16.81
CA LYS A 232 -3.68 17.00 16.30
C LYS A 232 -4.78 16.00 16.65
N GLN A 233 -5.27 16.01 17.89
CA GLN A 233 -6.36 15.12 18.31
C GLN A 233 -7.68 15.47 17.61
N LYS A 234 -7.99 16.76 17.43
CA LYS A 234 -9.19 17.21 16.69
C LYS A 234 -9.11 16.85 15.21
N LEU A 235 -7.95 17.04 14.58
CA LEU A 235 -7.70 16.68 13.20
C LEU A 235 -7.90 15.18 12.98
N ARG A 236 -7.30 14.34 13.85
CA ARG A 236 -7.45 12.87 13.79
C ARG A 236 -8.91 12.45 13.91
N LYS A 237 -9.67 13.02 14.86
CA LYS A 237 -11.11 12.76 15.01
C LYS A 237 -11.91 13.11 13.76
N GLN A 238 -11.62 14.25 13.12
CA GLN A 238 -12.31 14.66 11.89
C GLN A 238 -11.91 13.80 10.68
N LEU A 239 -10.65 13.35 10.60
CA LEU A 239 -10.15 12.50 9.52
C LEU A 239 -10.81 11.10 9.49
N VAL A 240 -11.30 10.60 10.62
CA VAL A 240 -12.06 9.34 10.68
C VAL A 240 -13.32 9.37 9.80
N GLY A 241 -13.93 10.55 9.61
CA GLY A 241 -15.07 10.74 8.71
C GLY A 241 -14.72 10.61 7.22
N PHE A 242 -13.43 10.65 6.86
CA PHE A 242 -12.95 10.63 5.48
C PHE A 242 -12.19 9.35 5.10
N ILE A 243 -12.24 8.32 5.95
CA ILE A 243 -11.60 7.01 5.66
C ILE A 243 -12.09 6.44 4.33
N ASP A 244 -13.39 6.57 4.03
CA ASP A 244 -13.96 6.07 2.77
C ASP A 244 -13.35 6.76 1.54
N ASN A 245 -13.05 8.06 1.63
CA ASN A 245 -12.36 8.81 0.57
C ASN A 245 -10.88 8.42 0.45
N LEU A 246 -10.21 8.09 1.56
CA LEU A 246 -8.84 7.57 1.51
C LEU A 246 -8.81 6.19 0.85
N MET A 247 -9.80 5.33 1.14
CA MET A 247 -9.93 4.01 0.53
C MET A 247 -10.18 4.11 -0.99
N THR A 248 -11.01 5.03 -1.46
CA THR A 248 -11.23 5.23 -2.91
C THR A 248 -9.94 5.67 -3.61
N ILE A 249 -9.16 6.57 -3.03
CA ILE A 249 -7.86 7.00 -3.58
C ILE A 249 -6.89 5.82 -3.71
N THR A 250 -6.83 4.94 -2.70
CA THR A 250 -5.93 3.75 -2.72
C THR A 250 -6.36 2.67 -3.71
N SER A 251 -7.66 2.56 -4.00
CA SER A 251 -8.22 1.51 -4.86
C SER A 251 -8.28 1.89 -6.35
N HIS A 252 -8.16 3.17 -6.70
CA HIS A 252 -8.11 3.58 -8.10
C HIS A 252 -6.80 3.13 -8.79
N LEU A 253 -6.91 2.34 -9.85
CA LEU A 253 -5.77 1.84 -10.63
C LEU A 253 -4.94 2.99 -11.26
N SER A 254 -5.60 4.10 -11.59
CA SER A 254 -5.01 5.28 -12.23
C SER A 254 -4.33 6.25 -11.25
N SER A 255 -4.51 6.11 -9.94
CA SER A 255 -3.90 7.03 -8.96
C SER A 255 -2.38 6.81 -8.90
N PRO A 256 -1.52 7.82 -8.84
CA PRO A 256 -0.08 7.59 -8.80
C PRO A 256 0.33 6.91 -7.47
N ILE A 257 1.31 6.00 -7.50
CA ILE A 257 1.77 5.24 -6.32
C ILE A 257 2.11 6.14 -5.11
N PRO A 258 2.77 7.31 -5.28
CA PRO A 258 3.04 8.24 -4.18
C PRO A 258 1.78 8.80 -3.49
N LEU A 259 0.69 9.00 -4.23
CA LEU A 259 -0.57 9.50 -3.66
C LEU A 259 -1.21 8.42 -2.79
N ALA A 260 -1.22 7.18 -3.30
CA ALA A 260 -1.73 6.04 -2.54
C ALA A 260 -0.86 5.73 -1.31
N SER A 261 0.47 5.91 -1.37
CA SER A 261 1.32 5.71 -0.19
C SER A 261 1.03 6.73 0.92
N LEU A 262 0.78 8.00 0.56
CA LEU A 262 0.40 9.02 1.53
C LEU A 262 -0.96 8.71 2.18
N ALA A 263 -1.93 8.24 1.39
CA ALA A 263 -3.23 7.82 1.92
C ALA A 263 -3.09 6.65 2.91
N VAL A 264 -2.27 5.65 2.60
CA VAL A 264 -2.00 4.51 3.50
C VAL A 264 -1.26 4.94 4.76
N GLN A 265 -0.31 5.87 4.67
CA GLN A 265 0.37 6.43 5.86
C GLN A 265 -0.61 7.16 6.79
N ILE A 266 -1.55 7.93 6.23
CA ILE A 266 -2.62 8.57 7.02
C ILE A 266 -3.49 7.50 7.69
N LEU A 267 -3.89 6.45 6.95
CA LEU A 267 -4.66 5.34 7.52
C LEU A 267 -3.91 4.65 8.66
N TYR A 268 -2.61 4.39 8.51
CA TYR A 268 -1.78 3.83 9.57
C TYR A 268 -1.79 4.70 10.84
N LEU A 269 -1.60 6.01 10.70
CA LEU A 269 -1.64 6.95 11.84
C LEU A 269 -3.01 6.98 12.54
N LEU A 270 -4.10 6.83 11.79
CA LEU A 270 -5.44 6.76 12.37
C LEU A 270 -5.63 5.46 13.16
N MET A 271 -5.16 4.33 12.62
CA MET A 271 -5.26 3.01 13.25
C MET A 271 -4.42 2.88 14.53
N THR A 272 -3.27 3.53 14.62
CA THR A 272 -2.41 3.47 15.82
C THR A 272 -2.84 4.41 16.94
N SER A 273 -3.65 5.44 16.64
CA SER A 273 -3.93 6.52 17.59
C SER A 273 -5.39 6.65 18.04
N GLN A 274 -6.34 6.08 17.30
CA GLN A 274 -7.77 6.12 17.65
C GLN A 274 -8.25 4.76 18.14
N SER A 275 -9.34 4.77 18.92
CA SER A 275 -9.98 3.53 19.36
C SER A 275 -10.71 2.84 18.19
N GLN A 276 -10.74 1.50 18.20
CA GLN A 276 -11.40 0.70 17.14
C GLN A 276 -12.90 1.05 16.94
N ASN A 277 -13.55 1.55 17.99
CA ASN A 277 -14.96 1.96 17.97
C ASN A 277 -15.17 3.29 17.22
N GLU A 278 -14.25 4.24 17.33
CA GLU A 278 -14.33 5.52 16.61
C GLU A 278 -14.21 5.29 15.10
N ILE A 279 -13.40 4.32 14.69
CA ILE A 279 -13.14 3.99 13.29
C ILE A 279 -14.33 3.24 12.64
N GLN A 280 -15.29 2.74 13.44
CA GLN A 280 -16.34 1.82 12.99
C GLN A 280 -15.74 0.61 12.26
N LEU A 281 -14.70 0.03 12.84
CA LEU A 281 -13.93 -1.04 12.21
C LEU A 281 -14.81 -2.22 11.71
N PRO A 282 -15.86 -2.69 12.41
CA PRO A 282 -16.67 -3.82 11.93
C PRO A 282 -17.35 -3.60 10.58
N THR A 283 -17.84 -2.38 10.30
CA THR A 283 -18.51 -2.07 9.01
C THR A 283 -17.51 -1.80 7.90
N ARG A 284 -16.33 -1.27 8.25
CA ARG A 284 -15.28 -0.87 7.30
C ARG A 284 -14.17 -1.90 7.09
N LEU A 285 -14.15 -2.99 7.87
CA LEU A 285 -13.09 -4.01 7.82
C LEU A 285 -12.93 -4.62 6.43
N LEU A 286 -14.04 -5.02 5.81
CA LEU A 286 -14.05 -5.65 4.49
C LEU A 286 -13.55 -4.72 3.38
N PRO A 287 -14.11 -3.51 3.18
CA PRO A 287 -13.62 -2.59 2.15
C PRO A 287 -12.18 -2.15 2.40
N MET A 288 -11.80 -1.91 3.66
CA MET A 288 -10.43 -1.48 4.00
C MET A 288 -9.40 -2.58 3.71
N THR A 289 -9.70 -3.82 4.08
CA THR A 289 -8.85 -4.98 3.77
C THR A 289 -8.70 -5.15 2.26
N ARG A 290 -9.82 -5.09 1.51
CA ARG A 290 -9.78 -5.22 0.04
C ARG A 290 -8.92 -4.13 -0.61
N CYS A 291 -9.05 -2.88 -0.16
CA CYS A 291 -8.27 -1.75 -0.70
C CYS A 291 -6.77 -1.90 -0.40
N LEU A 292 -6.41 -2.26 0.84
CA LEU A 292 -5.01 -2.42 1.24
C LEU A 292 -4.36 -3.63 0.59
N VAL A 293 -5.06 -4.75 0.45
CA VAL A 293 -4.56 -5.93 -0.26
C VAL A 293 -4.37 -5.62 -1.75
N PHE A 294 -5.31 -4.90 -2.37
CA PHE A 294 -5.15 -4.44 -3.75
C PHE A 294 -3.91 -3.53 -3.90
N TYR A 295 -3.73 -2.57 -2.99
CA TYR A 295 -2.56 -1.69 -3.00
C TYR A 295 -1.24 -2.45 -2.77
N PHE A 296 -1.23 -3.45 -1.88
CA PHE A 296 -0.09 -4.34 -1.65
C PHE A 296 0.35 -5.06 -2.93
N TYR A 297 -0.58 -5.71 -3.63
CA TYR A 297 -0.26 -6.38 -4.90
C TYR A 297 0.13 -5.41 -6.01
N ARG A 298 -0.46 -4.22 -6.02
CA ARG A 298 -0.08 -3.16 -6.96
C ARG A 298 1.36 -2.69 -6.74
N LEU A 299 1.80 -2.57 -5.48
CA LEU A 299 3.19 -2.27 -5.15
C LEU A 299 4.14 -3.38 -5.61
N LEU A 300 3.77 -4.65 -5.41
CA LEU A 300 4.54 -5.78 -5.90
C LEU A 300 4.65 -5.76 -7.43
N HIS A 301 3.57 -5.52 -8.17
CA HIS A 301 3.64 -5.39 -9.64
C HIS A 301 4.53 -4.23 -10.10
N ALA A 302 4.60 -3.15 -9.32
CA ALA A 302 5.48 -2.01 -9.60
C ALA A 302 6.96 -2.24 -9.24
N GLY A 303 7.30 -3.41 -8.67
CA GLY A 303 8.66 -3.76 -8.30
C GLY A 303 9.06 -3.39 -6.88
N HIS A 304 8.13 -2.87 -6.07
CA HIS A 304 8.42 -2.48 -4.69
C HIS A 304 8.50 -3.70 -3.76
N VAL A 305 9.55 -3.77 -2.93
CA VAL A 305 9.77 -4.88 -1.99
C VAL A 305 10.01 -4.34 -0.57
N ASN A 306 10.36 -5.19 0.40
CA ASN A 306 10.42 -4.89 1.84
C ASN A 306 11.27 -3.67 2.23
N ASN A 307 12.24 -3.28 1.41
CA ASN A 307 13.10 -2.13 1.68
C ASN A 307 12.42 -0.79 1.37
N ASP A 308 11.31 -0.80 0.63
CA ASP A 308 10.61 0.41 0.25
C ASP A 308 9.68 0.88 1.36
N SER A 309 9.72 2.19 1.64
CA SER A 309 8.90 2.81 2.67
C SER A 309 7.40 2.61 2.40
N SER A 310 6.93 2.70 1.15
CA SER A 310 5.53 2.48 0.79
C SER A 310 5.04 1.06 1.13
N MET A 311 5.87 0.05 0.87
CA MET A 311 5.60 -1.34 1.20
C MET A 311 5.55 -1.53 2.72
N LEU A 312 6.51 -0.95 3.44
CA LEU A 312 6.57 -1.00 4.90
C LEU A 312 5.29 -0.47 5.55
N HIS A 313 4.82 0.73 5.14
CA HIS A 313 3.60 1.33 5.69
C HIS A 313 2.35 0.51 5.36
N CYS A 314 2.29 -0.10 4.17
CA CYS A 314 1.21 -1.00 3.81
C CYS A 314 1.19 -2.25 4.70
N GLN A 315 2.35 -2.89 4.88
CA GLN A 315 2.50 -4.05 5.76
C GLN A 315 2.14 -3.70 7.21
N GLN A 316 2.63 -2.57 7.73
CA GLN A 316 2.29 -2.06 9.06
C GLN A 316 0.78 -1.89 9.23
N THR A 317 0.11 -1.26 8.26
CA THR A 317 -1.35 -1.05 8.32
C THR A 317 -2.11 -2.37 8.33
N LEU A 318 -1.70 -3.33 7.49
CA LEU A 318 -2.30 -4.67 7.45
C LEU A 318 -2.06 -5.44 8.75
N THR A 319 -0.87 -5.33 9.35
CA THR A 319 -0.56 -5.96 10.65
C THR A 319 -1.39 -5.34 11.78
N GLN A 320 -1.60 -4.02 11.78
CA GLN A 320 -2.49 -3.36 12.76
C GLN A 320 -3.95 -3.79 12.59
N LEU A 321 -4.42 -3.99 11.35
CA LEU A 321 -5.74 -4.54 11.10
C LEU A 321 -5.87 -5.99 11.57
N ALA A 322 -4.81 -6.78 11.47
CA ALA A 322 -4.77 -8.20 11.81
C ALA A 322 -4.48 -8.51 13.30
N GLN A 323 -4.68 -7.54 14.20
CA GLN A 323 -4.40 -7.73 15.62
C GLN A 323 -5.26 -8.83 16.25
N THR A 324 -6.55 -8.90 15.91
CA THR A 324 -7.48 -9.89 16.46
C THR A 324 -7.62 -11.10 15.53
N PRO A 325 -7.95 -12.30 16.04
CA PRO A 325 -8.10 -13.50 15.20
C PRO A 325 -9.20 -13.35 14.14
N GLN A 326 -10.33 -12.70 14.49
CA GLN A 326 -11.43 -12.47 13.56
C GLN A 326 -11.06 -11.54 12.39
N THR A 327 -10.35 -10.44 12.68
CA THR A 327 -9.88 -9.51 11.65
C THR A 327 -8.78 -10.14 10.80
N PHE A 328 -7.88 -10.89 11.43
CA PHE A 328 -6.87 -11.69 10.73
C PHE A 328 -7.50 -12.72 9.78
N SER A 329 -8.62 -13.34 10.14
CA SER A 329 -9.33 -14.27 9.24
C SER A 329 -9.72 -13.61 7.92
N VAL A 330 -10.16 -12.34 7.96
CA VAL A 330 -10.53 -11.59 6.76
C VAL A 330 -9.28 -11.20 5.97
N VAL A 331 -8.27 -10.65 6.65
CA VAL A 331 -7.01 -10.22 6.02
C VAL A 331 -6.30 -11.38 5.33
N SER A 332 -6.15 -12.52 6.01
CA SER A 332 -5.52 -13.72 5.46
C SER A 332 -6.30 -14.27 4.27
N GLN A 333 -7.63 -14.30 4.32
CA GLN A 333 -8.45 -14.73 3.18
C GLN A 333 -8.18 -13.90 1.93
N PHE A 334 -8.25 -12.57 2.03
CA PHE A 334 -8.02 -11.71 0.86
C PHE A 334 -6.59 -11.78 0.35
N LEU A 335 -5.59 -11.85 1.23
CA LEU A 335 -4.19 -11.99 0.84
C LEU A 335 -3.95 -13.29 0.06
N LEU A 336 -4.46 -14.41 0.58
CA LEU A 336 -4.26 -15.74 -0.01
C LEU A 336 -5.07 -15.92 -1.30
N GLU A 337 -6.35 -15.53 -1.32
CA GLU A 337 -7.14 -15.57 -2.55
C GLU A 337 -6.52 -14.70 -3.64
N ALA A 338 -6.04 -13.51 -3.30
CA ALA A 338 -5.38 -12.64 -4.26
C ALA A 338 -4.02 -13.17 -4.70
N ALA A 339 -3.30 -13.95 -3.88
CA ALA A 339 -2.03 -14.58 -4.26
C ALA A 339 -2.23 -15.68 -5.33
N VAL A 340 -3.32 -16.44 -5.19
CA VAL A 340 -3.64 -17.59 -6.04
C VAL A 340 -4.33 -17.19 -7.35
N ARG A 341 -4.97 -16.01 -7.40
CA ARG A 341 -5.58 -15.49 -8.64
C ARG A 341 -4.57 -15.40 -9.77
N GLN A 342 -5.01 -15.76 -10.99
CA GLN A 342 -4.16 -15.87 -12.18
C GLN A 342 -3.26 -14.65 -12.39
N ASN A 343 -3.80 -13.43 -12.28
CA ASN A 343 -3.05 -12.18 -12.53
C ASN A 343 -1.86 -11.95 -11.58
N ASN A 344 -2.00 -12.34 -10.31
CA ASN A 344 -0.97 -12.11 -9.29
C ASN A 344 -0.06 -13.32 -9.08
N SER A 345 -0.55 -14.53 -9.41
CA SER A 345 0.22 -15.77 -9.27
C SER A 345 1.52 -15.78 -10.07
N ILE A 346 1.60 -14.94 -11.11
CA ILE A 346 2.81 -14.67 -11.92
C ILE A 346 3.96 -14.14 -11.07
N LEU A 347 3.67 -13.27 -10.08
CA LEU A 347 4.66 -12.68 -9.18
C LEU A 347 5.36 -13.75 -8.34
N PHE A 348 4.69 -14.87 -8.08
CA PHE A 348 5.17 -15.91 -7.18
C PHE A 348 5.77 -17.13 -7.87
N GLY A 349 5.75 -17.18 -9.21
CA GLY A 349 6.40 -18.23 -9.99
C GLY A 349 5.50 -18.97 -10.97
N ARG A 350 4.20 -18.66 -11.05
CA ARG A 350 3.31 -19.32 -12.02
C ARG A 350 3.75 -19.04 -13.45
N ARG A 351 3.79 -20.09 -14.27
CA ARG A 351 4.13 -20.02 -15.70
C ARG A 351 2.87 -19.77 -16.51
N VAL A 352 2.78 -18.61 -17.16
CA VAL A 352 1.66 -18.29 -18.06
C VAL A 352 1.98 -18.78 -19.47
N GLU A 353 0.97 -19.32 -20.17
CA GLU A 353 1.06 -19.51 -21.61
C GLU A 353 1.02 -18.14 -22.28
N GLN A 354 2.09 -17.76 -22.98
CA GLN A 354 2.09 -16.51 -23.76
C GLN A 354 1.04 -16.61 -24.86
N GLU A 355 -0.14 -16.07 -24.61
CA GLU A 355 -1.03 -15.59 -25.66
C GLU A 355 -0.40 -14.34 -26.29
N LEU A 356 -0.77 -14.04 -27.53
CA LEU A 356 -0.01 -13.19 -28.46
C LEU A 356 0.13 -11.72 -28.03
N ASP A 357 1.11 -11.41 -27.19
CA ASP A 357 1.68 -10.07 -27.08
C ASP A 357 3.08 -10.10 -27.73
N GLU A 358 3.12 -9.89 -29.05
CA GLU A 358 4.32 -9.35 -29.68
C GLU A 358 4.40 -7.87 -29.29
N ASP A 359 5.58 -7.42 -28.85
CA ASP A 359 5.90 -6.05 -28.47
C ASP A 359 5.29 -5.02 -29.45
N VAL A 360 4.18 -4.38 -29.05
CA VAL A 360 3.67 -3.16 -29.68
C VAL A 360 3.81 -2.05 -28.66
N ASP A 361 4.91 -1.29 -28.79
CA ASP A 361 4.99 0.07 -28.29
C ASP A 361 3.85 0.89 -28.93
N SER A 362 2.70 1.02 -28.26
CA SER A 362 1.81 2.20 -28.34
C SER A 362 0.52 2.01 -27.54
N SER A 363 0.21 3.04 -26.76
CA SER A 363 -1.12 3.45 -26.29
C SER A 363 -2.28 3.05 -27.20
N ASP A 364 -3.10 2.07 -26.77
CA ASP A 364 -4.57 2.09 -26.82
C ASP A 364 -5.16 0.72 -26.41
N PRO A 365 -6.03 0.63 -25.39
CA PRO A 365 -6.52 -0.65 -24.84
C PRO A 365 -7.70 -1.26 -25.64
N CYS A 366 -7.87 -0.93 -26.93
CA CYS A 366 -9.04 -1.31 -27.72
C CYS A 366 -8.75 -2.23 -28.92
N ILE A 367 -7.57 -2.84 -29.04
CA ILE A 367 -7.23 -3.72 -30.18
C ILE A 367 -6.63 -5.07 -29.71
N GLU A 368 -7.18 -5.68 -28.66
CA GLU A 368 -6.68 -7.00 -28.21
C GLU A 368 -7.31 -8.19 -28.95
N HIS A 369 -8.26 -7.99 -29.86
CA HIS A 369 -8.89 -9.10 -30.58
C HIS A 369 -9.12 -8.75 -32.05
N GLN A 370 -8.05 -8.71 -32.85
CA GLN A 370 -8.11 -8.94 -34.30
C GLN A 370 -6.71 -8.91 -34.94
N ILE A 371 -5.92 -9.96 -34.73
CA ILE A 371 -5.00 -10.34 -35.82
C ILE A 371 -5.91 -10.77 -36.96
N SER A 372 -6.14 -9.89 -37.93
CA SER A 372 -7.04 -10.20 -39.03
C SER A 372 -6.57 -11.50 -39.70
N LEU A 373 -7.47 -12.45 -39.91
CA LEU A 373 -7.19 -13.69 -40.64
C LEU A 373 -6.52 -13.40 -41.98
N ILE A 374 -6.79 -12.24 -42.57
CA ILE A 374 -6.17 -11.73 -43.80
C ILE A 374 -4.67 -11.49 -43.62
N THR A 375 -4.23 -10.96 -42.48
CA THR A 375 -2.81 -10.71 -42.19
C THR A 375 -2.04 -12.01 -42.02
N LEU A 376 -2.62 -13.00 -41.32
CA LEU A 376 -2.08 -14.35 -41.22
C LEU A 376 -2.07 -15.07 -42.57
N HIS A 377 -3.16 -14.99 -43.33
CA HIS A 377 -3.28 -15.56 -44.66
C HIS A 377 -2.28 -14.95 -45.64
N ARG A 378 -1.98 -13.65 -45.53
CA ARG A 378 -0.92 -12.98 -46.30
C ARG A 378 0.47 -13.55 -45.98
N LYS A 379 0.80 -13.77 -44.70
CA LYS A 379 2.07 -14.41 -44.29
C LYS A 379 2.19 -15.85 -44.82
N ILE A 380 1.09 -16.61 -44.82
CA ILE A 380 1.07 -17.97 -45.39
C ILE A 380 1.21 -17.90 -46.92
N SER A 381 0.47 -17.01 -47.58
CA SER A 381 0.48 -16.85 -49.05
C SER A 381 1.82 -16.35 -49.59
N SER A 382 2.54 -15.49 -48.87
CA SER A 382 3.89 -15.05 -49.25
C SER A 382 4.89 -16.20 -49.24
N ASN A 383 4.77 -17.13 -48.28
CA ASN A 383 5.65 -18.29 -48.16
C ASN A 383 5.35 -19.40 -49.18
N ILE A 384 4.11 -19.48 -49.69
CA ILE A 384 3.76 -20.41 -50.77
C ILE A 384 4.35 -19.95 -52.10
N ARG A 385 4.41 -18.63 -52.36
CA ARG A 385 4.94 -18.06 -53.60
C ARG A 385 6.46 -18.16 -53.76
N THR A 386 7.22 -18.36 -52.67
CA THR A 386 8.69 -18.48 -52.72
C THR A 386 9.18 -19.90 -53.04
N ARG A 387 8.30 -20.91 -53.02
CA ARG A 387 8.64 -22.25 -53.54
C ARG A 387 8.60 -22.20 -55.07
N ARG A 388 9.79 -22.27 -55.69
CA ARG A 388 10.03 -22.23 -57.15
C ARG A 388 8.90 -22.89 -57.94
N GLN A 389 8.27 -22.13 -58.82
CA GLN A 389 7.43 -22.69 -59.88
C GLN A 389 8.30 -23.56 -60.78
N MET A 390 8.23 -24.89 -60.62
CA MET A 390 8.63 -25.77 -61.70
C MET A 390 7.55 -25.69 -62.78
N VAL A 391 7.97 -25.34 -63.99
CA VAL A 391 7.12 -25.24 -65.18
C VAL A 391 6.38 -26.58 -65.35
N GLY A 392 5.05 -26.56 -65.22
CA GLY A 392 4.17 -27.72 -65.44
C GLY A 392 3.59 -28.38 -64.19
N PHE A 393 3.95 -27.97 -62.97
CA PHE A 393 3.35 -28.51 -61.73
C PHE A 393 2.79 -27.39 -60.85
N VAL A 394 1.47 -27.40 -60.60
CA VAL A 394 0.86 -26.62 -59.51
C VAL A 394 1.09 -27.44 -58.23
N PRO A 395 1.94 -27.00 -57.28
CA PRO A 395 2.10 -27.73 -56.04
C PRO A 395 0.82 -27.53 -55.21
N ILE A 396 -0.08 -28.52 -55.25
CA ILE A 396 -1.05 -28.73 -54.18
C ILE A 396 -0.21 -28.91 -52.91
N GLY A 397 -0.41 -28.09 -51.89
CA GLY A 397 0.35 -28.17 -50.64
C GLY A 397 0.34 -29.61 -50.13
N VAL A 398 1.52 -30.25 -50.09
CA VAL A 398 1.71 -31.68 -49.81
C VAL A 398 1.51 -32.02 -48.31
N GLU A 399 0.99 -31.10 -47.52
CA GLU A 399 0.69 -31.32 -46.11
C GLU A 399 -0.82 -31.54 -45.98
N THR A 400 -1.24 -32.75 -45.59
CA THR A 400 -2.62 -33.22 -45.43
C THR A 400 -3.38 -32.55 -44.27
N GLY A 401 -3.08 -31.27 -44.01
CA GLY A 401 -3.53 -30.53 -42.84
C GLY A 401 -2.49 -30.48 -41.73
N LEU A 402 -2.51 -29.39 -40.96
CA LEU A 402 -1.69 -29.21 -39.77
C LEU A 402 -2.44 -29.81 -38.58
N ILE A 403 -1.82 -30.76 -37.87
CA ILE A 403 -2.39 -31.29 -36.63
C ILE A 403 -2.09 -30.28 -35.51
N GLY A 404 -3.11 -29.53 -35.09
CA GLY A 404 -3.01 -28.51 -34.04
C GLY A 404 -2.35 -27.20 -34.50
N SER A 405 -1.77 -26.46 -33.56
CA SER A 405 -1.21 -25.11 -33.78
C SER A 405 0.30 -25.07 -34.06
N GLY A 406 0.93 -26.22 -34.35
CA GLY A 406 2.38 -26.31 -34.59
C GLY A 406 3.21 -26.41 -33.30
N PRO A 407 4.53 -26.09 -33.34
CA PRO A 407 5.42 -26.25 -32.19
C PRO A 407 4.96 -25.37 -31.01
N LYS A 408 4.64 -26.02 -29.87
CA LYS A 408 4.21 -25.34 -28.65
C LYS A 408 5.30 -24.34 -28.20
N ARG A 409 4.95 -23.05 -28.09
CA ARG A 409 5.83 -22.04 -27.50
C ARG A 409 6.09 -22.41 -26.04
N LYS A 410 7.35 -22.34 -25.59
CA LYS A 410 7.71 -22.66 -24.21
C LYS A 410 7.01 -21.69 -23.26
N LYS A 411 6.30 -22.21 -22.25
CA LYS A 411 5.77 -21.39 -21.15
C LYS A 411 6.95 -20.70 -20.46
N LYS A 412 6.99 -19.37 -20.50
CA LYS A 412 8.00 -18.57 -19.80
C LYS A 412 7.35 -17.90 -18.60
N CYS A 413 8.04 -17.90 -17.46
CA CYS A 413 7.72 -16.93 -16.42
C CYS A 413 8.16 -15.56 -16.95
N PRO A 414 7.28 -14.55 -16.99
CA PRO A 414 7.66 -13.20 -17.43
C PRO A 414 8.53 -12.48 -16.39
N VAL A 415 8.64 -13.01 -15.18
CA VAL A 415 9.33 -12.40 -14.03
C VAL A 415 10.66 -13.11 -13.74
N SER A 416 11.69 -12.35 -13.38
CA SER A 416 13.00 -12.88 -12.93
C SER A 416 12.87 -13.75 -11.67
N LYS A 417 13.68 -14.81 -11.57
CA LYS A 417 13.74 -15.68 -10.39
C LYS A 417 14.06 -14.92 -9.10
N THR A 418 14.92 -13.90 -9.16
CA THR A 418 15.28 -13.08 -7.99
C THR A 418 14.07 -12.30 -7.46
N PHE A 419 13.29 -11.71 -8.37
CA PHE A 419 12.11 -10.95 -8.03
C PHE A 419 10.99 -11.83 -7.46
N GLN A 420 10.85 -13.05 -7.98
CA GLN A 420 9.93 -14.05 -7.43
C GLN A 420 10.27 -14.41 -5.98
N THR A 421 11.56 -14.65 -5.69
CA THR A 421 12.02 -14.92 -4.32
C THR A 421 11.69 -13.76 -3.40
N SER A 422 12.00 -12.53 -3.81
CA SER A 422 11.72 -11.34 -2.99
C SER A 422 10.21 -11.08 -2.79
N SER A 423 9.37 -11.39 -3.79
CA SER A 423 7.91 -11.31 -3.65
C SER A 423 7.36 -12.38 -2.70
N ASN A 424 7.86 -13.61 -2.81
CA ASN A 424 7.52 -14.71 -1.92
C ASN A 424 7.91 -14.39 -0.46
N GLU A 425 9.11 -13.85 -0.24
CA GLU A 425 9.58 -13.40 1.07
C GLU A 425 8.73 -12.24 1.62
N CYS A 426 8.34 -11.29 0.78
CA CYS A 426 7.49 -10.16 1.18
C CYS A 426 6.12 -10.64 1.70
N LEU A 427 5.46 -11.55 0.97
CA LEU A 427 4.17 -12.12 1.39
C LEU A 427 4.31 -12.97 2.66
N SER A 428 5.34 -13.83 2.73
CA SER A 428 5.55 -14.71 3.88
C SER A 428 5.89 -13.93 5.14
N LEU A 429 6.70 -12.87 5.04
CA LEU A 429 7.03 -11.98 6.17
C LEU A 429 5.81 -11.18 6.65
N LEU A 430 4.97 -10.70 5.74
CA LEU A 430 3.73 -10.03 6.12
C LEU A 430 2.82 -10.96 6.94
N ILE A 431 2.60 -12.18 6.45
CA ILE A 431 1.75 -13.16 7.12
C ILE A 431 2.37 -13.58 8.47
N TYR A 432 3.70 -13.77 8.52
CA TYR A 432 4.42 -14.03 9.76
C TYR A 432 4.15 -12.94 10.81
N ARG A 433 4.30 -11.67 10.44
CA ARG A 433 4.09 -10.52 11.35
C ARG A 433 2.65 -10.46 11.86
N CYS A 434 1.67 -10.76 11.02
CA CYS A 434 0.27 -10.83 11.43
C CYS A 434 -0.01 -11.95 12.45
N CYS A 435 0.74 -13.06 12.39
CA CYS A 435 0.61 -14.21 13.29
C CYS A 435 1.36 -14.05 14.63
N CYS A 436 2.17 -13.00 14.82
CA CYS A 436 2.90 -12.76 16.06
C CYS A 436 2.00 -12.21 17.18
N LYS A 437 2.23 -12.62 18.44
CA LYS A 437 1.51 -12.10 19.62
C LYS A 437 1.89 -10.66 19.99
N THR A 438 3.09 -10.19 19.62
CA THR A 438 3.58 -8.86 19.98
C THR A 438 3.19 -7.82 18.93
N SER A 439 2.12 -7.07 19.19
CA SER A 439 1.80 -5.83 18.49
C SER A 439 2.61 -4.68 19.09
N GLY A 440 3.84 -4.41 18.61
CA GLY A 440 4.55 -3.19 19.01
C GLY A 440 6.07 -3.22 18.96
N GLY A 441 6.67 -3.58 17.82
CA GLY A 441 8.08 -3.31 17.58
C GLY A 441 8.24 -2.40 16.36
N ASP A 442 8.71 -1.17 16.55
CA ASP A 442 9.01 -0.19 15.49
C ASP A 442 10.10 -0.66 14.50
N ASN A 443 10.75 -1.79 14.77
CA ASN A 443 11.84 -2.34 13.96
C ASN A 443 11.35 -3.53 13.12
N LEU A 444 10.87 -3.23 11.91
CA LEU A 444 10.42 -4.20 10.91
C LEU A 444 11.56 -4.75 10.03
N CYS A 445 12.77 -4.21 10.14
CA CYS A 445 13.91 -4.64 9.32
C CYS A 445 14.58 -5.93 9.81
N SER A 446 14.27 -6.40 11.02
CA SER A 446 14.79 -7.66 11.56
C SER A 446 13.84 -8.80 11.23
N ILE A 447 14.39 -9.89 10.68
CA ILE A 447 13.73 -11.19 10.68
C ILE A 447 13.42 -11.49 12.15
N PRO A 448 12.16 -11.73 12.51
CA PRO A 448 11.78 -12.02 13.87
C PRO A 448 12.63 -13.19 14.41
N ASP A 449 13.39 -12.91 15.48
CA ASP A 449 14.26 -13.88 16.13
C ASP A 449 13.47 -15.13 16.57
N VAL A 450 14.17 -16.25 16.70
CA VAL A 450 13.68 -17.62 16.97
C VAL A 450 12.78 -17.76 18.23
N GLN A 451 12.55 -16.68 18.98
CA GLN A 451 11.74 -16.62 20.21
C GLN A 451 10.35 -15.99 20.05
N HIS A 452 9.92 -15.60 18.83
CA HIS A 452 8.56 -15.05 18.67
C HIS A 452 7.48 -16.10 18.96
N VAL A 453 6.70 -15.86 20.02
CA VAL A 453 5.53 -16.67 20.35
C VAL A 453 4.43 -16.36 19.34
N PHE A 454 4.14 -17.32 18.46
CA PHE A 454 3.01 -17.23 17.54
C PHE A 454 1.68 -17.38 18.27
N ASP A 455 0.66 -16.70 17.74
CA ASP A 455 -0.72 -16.88 18.17
C ASP A 455 -1.29 -18.17 17.56
N ALA A 456 -1.61 -19.12 18.44
CA ALA A 456 -2.08 -20.45 18.05
C ALA A 456 -3.38 -20.37 17.24
N ASP A 457 -4.30 -19.48 17.64
CA ASP A 457 -5.60 -19.30 16.98
C ASP A 457 -5.43 -18.72 15.58
N LYS A 458 -4.52 -17.77 15.40
CA LYS A 458 -4.21 -17.21 14.08
C LYS A 458 -3.59 -18.26 13.15
N LEU A 459 -2.73 -19.15 13.65
CA LEU A 459 -2.18 -20.23 12.83
C LEU A 459 -3.26 -21.23 12.40
N ILE A 460 -4.21 -21.57 13.28
CA ILE A 460 -5.37 -22.41 12.94
C ILE A 460 -6.22 -21.73 11.87
N ILE A 461 -6.54 -20.45 12.04
CA ILE A 461 -7.31 -19.68 11.03
C ILE A 461 -6.55 -19.63 9.70
N LEU A 462 -5.24 -19.39 9.71
CA LEU A 462 -4.41 -19.38 8.50
C LEU A 462 -4.50 -20.73 7.79
N SER A 463 -4.47 -21.84 8.54
CA SER A 463 -4.58 -23.18 7.98
C SER A 463 -5.88 -23.39 7.20
N GLU A 464 -7.02 -23.00 7.80
CA GLU A 464 -8.34 -23.09 7.18
C GLU A 464 -8.44 -22.19 5.96
N ARG A 465 -7.90 -20.96 6.03
CA ARG A 465 -7.96 -19.99 4.93
C ARG A 465 -7.07 -20.36 3.75
N LEU A 466 -5.93 -20.99 4.02
CA LEU A 466 -5.06 -21.53 2.96
C LEU A 466 -5.80 -22.61 2.18
N ILE A 467 -6.39 -23.58 2.88
CA ILE A 467 -7.19 -24.64 2.26
C ILE A 467 -8.36 -24.06 1.47
N SER A 468 -9.12 -23.13 2.06
CA SER A 468 -10.28 -22.54 1.39
C SER A 468 -9.87 -21.75 0.14
N SER A 469 -8.76 -21.01 0.19
CA SER A 469 -8.25 -20.25 -0.96
C SER A 469 -7.80 -21.19 -2.10
N PHE A 470 -7.21 -22.34 -1.75
CA PHE A 470 -6.79 -23.34 -2.73
C PHE A 470 -8.00 -24.04 -3.34
N ALA A 471 -8.97 -24.44 -2.51
CA ALA A 471 -10.23 -25.02 -2.97
C ALA A 471 -10.99 -24.05 -3.91
N ALA A 472 -11.02 -22.75 -3.61
CA ALA A 472 -11.66 -21.75 -4.45
C ALA A 472 -10.96 -21.55 -5.81
N SER A 473 -9.66 -21.84 -5.89
CA SER A 473 -8.87 -21.65 -7.11
C SER A 473 -9.02 -22.76 -8.15
N SER A 474 -9.35 -23.98 -7.71
CA SER A 474 -9.41 -25.15 -8.58
C SER A 474 -10.45 -26.15 -8.08
N SER A 475 -11.35 -26.54 -8.97
CA SER A 475 -12.40 -27.53 -8.68
C SER A 475 -11.83 -28.86 -8.16
N TYR A 476 -10.65 -29.28 -8.63
CA TYR A 476 -10.01 -30.53 -8.17
C TYR A 476 -9.47 -30.42 -6.74
N LEU A 477 -9.01 -29.24 -6.33
CA LEU A 477 -8.57 -28.97 -4.96
C LEU A 477 -9.77 -28.91 -4.02
N ALA A 478 -10.90 -28.38 -4.47
CA ALA A 478 -12.14 -28.44 -3.71
C ALA A 478 -12.52 -29.90 -3.41
N THR A 479 -12.48 -30.79 -4.40
CA THR A 479 -12.74 -32.22 -4.21
C THR A 479 -11.74 -32.88 -3.23
N ALA A 480 -10.47 -32.47 -3.26
CA ALA A 480 -9.45 -32.98 -2.35
C ALA A 480 -9.67 -32.61 -0.88
N VAL A 481 -10.35 -31.48 -0.66
CA VAL A 481 -10.67 -30.92 0.66
C VAL A 481 -12.02 -31.42 1.15
N THR A 482 -13.01 -31.62 0.27
CA THR A 482 -14.40 -31.94 0.65
C THR A 482 -14.70 -33.44 0.72
N LEU A 483 -14.08 -34.28 -0.11
CA LEU A 483 -14.35 -35.73 -0.08
C LEU A 483 -13.54 -36.46 0.98
N ASP A 484 -12.36 -35.95 1.34
CA ASP A 484 -11.50 -36.50 2.39
C ASP A 484 -11.54 -35.62 3.65
N GLY A 485 -12.68 -34.98 3.93
CA GLY A 485 -12.90 -34.22 5.17
C GLY A 485 -12.83 -35.06 6.44
N ASP A 486 -12.67 -36.38 6.31
CA ASP A 486 -12.28 -37.26 7.39
C ASP A 486 -10.82 -36.96 7.75
N MET A 487 -10.61 -36.45 8.97
CA MET A 487 -9.29 -36.22 9.56
C MET A 487 -8.49 -37.52 9.76
N GLU A 488 -8.93 -38.64 9.20
CA GLU A 488 -8.32 -39.96 9.31
C GLU A 488 -7.30 -40.17 8.19
N TRP A 489 -6.08 -40.52 8.58
CA TRP A 489 -5.02 -40.81 7.62
C TRP A 489 -5.24 -42.21 6.99
N PRO A 490 -5.41 -42.32 5.66
CA PRO A 490 -5.84 -43.58 5.05
C PRO A 490 -4.72 -44.61 4.96
N VAL A 491 -5.07 -45.86 4.67
CA VAL A 491 -4.08 -46.93 4.42
C VAL A 491 -3.21 -46.58 3.21
N CYS A 492 -1.91 -46.85 3.32
CA CYS A 492 -0.89 -46.62 2.30
C CYS A 492 -1.29 -47.11 0.89
N HIS A 493 -1.99 -48.23 0.74
CA HIS A 493 -2.41 -48.73 -0.58
C HIS A 493 -3.56 -47.94 -1.21
N MET A 494 -4.38 -47.23 -0.43
CA MET A 494 -5.55 -46.49 -0.93
C MET A 494 -5.16 -45.30 -1.80
N ARG A 495 -3.92 -44.82 -1.68
CA ARG A 495 -3.32 -43.78 -2.52
C ARG A 495 -3.44 -44.05 -4.02
N LYS A 496 -3.44 -45.33 -4.42
CA LYS A 496 -3.57 -45.74 -5.83
C LYS A 496 -4.90 -45.30 -6.46
N PHE A 497 -5.94 -45.09 -5.65
CA PHE A 497 -7.26 -44.63 -6.10
C PHE A 497 -7.37 -43.10 -6.19
N THR A 498 -6.47 -42.36 -5.55
CA THR A 498 -6.49 -40.88 -5.49
C THR A 498 -5.36 -40.21 -6.28
N ILE A 499 -4.57 -40.98 -7.04
CA ILE A 499 -3.31 -40.51 -7.65
C ILE A 499 -3.49 -39.30 -8.58
N GLU A 500 -4.55 -39.27 -9.40
CA GLU A 500 -4.81 -38.14 -10.34
C GLU A 500 -5.06 -36.82 -9.59
N ARG A 501 -5.81 -36.90 -8.49
CA ARG A 501 -6.07 -35.76 -7.60
C ARG A 501 -4.77 -35.33 -6.90
N ASP A 502 -4.01 -36.29 -6.39
CA ASP A 502 -2.76 -36.06 -5.69
C ASP A 502 -1.71 -35.39 -6.59
N LEU A 503 -1.60 -35.83 -7.85
CA LEU A 503 -0.74 -35.21 -8.88
C LEU A 503 -1.12 -33.76 -9.15
N LYS A 504 -2.42 -33.45 -9.22
CA LYS A 504 -2.90 -32.07 -9.42
C LYS A 504 -2.57 -31.17 -8.22
N VAL A 505 -2.72 -31.68 -7.00
CA VAL A 505 -2.33 -30.95 -5.77
C VAL A 505 -0.83 -30.68 -5.78
N PHE A 506 -0.02 -31.70 -6.09
CA PHE A 506 1.43 -31.56 -6.13
C PHE A 506 1.88 -30.57 -7.20
N HIS A 507 1.28 -30.61 -8.39
CA HIS A 507 1.56 -29.64 -9.45
C HIS A 507 1.15 -28.21 -9.04
N PHE A 508 0.02 -28.06 -8.34
CA PHE A 508 -0.40 -26.75 -7.83
C PHE A 508 0.60 -26.18 -6.81
N MET A 509 1.17 -27.02 -5.95
CA MET A 509 2.23 -26.62 -4.99
C MET A 509 3.55 -26.25 -5.67
N ASP A 510 3.84 -26.82 -6.84
CA ASP A 510 4.96 -26.40 -7.69
C ASP A 510 4.70 -25.04 -8.35
N GLU A 511 3.48 -24.80 -8.85
CA GLU A 511 3.09 -23.51 -9.42
C GLU A 511 3.09 -22.36 -8.40
N HIS A 512 2.92 -22.65 -7.10
CA HIS A 512 2.80 -21.66 -6.03
C HIS A 512 3.84 -21.88 -4.90
N PRO A 513 5.14 -21.57 -5.12
CA PRO A 513 6.21 -21.79 -4.15
C PRO A 513 5.99 -21.17 -2.75
N PHE A 514 5.29 -20.03 -2.65
CA PHE A 514 4.98 -19.41 -1.35
C PHE A 514 4.19 -20.34 -0.43
N ALA A 515 3.41 -21.28 -0.97
CA ALA A 515 2.65 -22.25 -0.20
C ALA A 515 3.55 -23.08 0.72
N TRP A 516 4.75 -23.46 0.26
CA TRP A 516 5.73 -24.17 1.09
C TRP A 516 6.21 -23.33 2.28
N SER A 517 6.40 -22.02 2.08
CA SER A 517 6.79 -21.11 3.16
C SER A 517 5.67 -20.96 4.20
N LEU A 518 4.41 -20.95 3.75
CA LEU A 518 3.25 -20.92 4.64
C LEU A 518 3.07 -22.23 5.41
N LEU A 519 3.28 -23.39 4.78
CA LEU A 519 3.26 -24.68 5.48
C LEU A 519 4.34 -24.74 6.57
N GLN A 520 5.53 -24.20 6.33
CA GLN A 520 6.58 -24.09 7.36
C GLN A 520 6.17 -23.17 8.52
N LEU A 521 5.44 -22.08 8.24
CA LEU A 521 4.89 -21.21 9.29
C LEU A 521 3.81 -21.95 10.11
N ILE A 522 2.89 -22.63 9.44
CA ILE A 522 1.80 -23.40 10.05
C ILE A 522 2.35 -24.53 10.93
N ALA A 523 3.48 -25.14 10.54
CA ALA A 523 4.14 -26.19 11.30
C ALA A 523 4.56 -25.78 12.72
N HIS A 524 4.53 -24.50 13.10
CA HIS A 524 4.73 -24.10 14.49
C HIS A 524 3.55 -24.47 15.41
N ASN A 525 2.41 -24.88 14.85
CA ASN A 525 1.26 -25.38 15.59
C ASN A 525 0.76 -26.70 14.98
N HIS A 526 0.88 -27.79 15.73
CA HIS A 526 0.49 -29.13 15.31
C HIS A 526 -0.99 -29.22 14.89
N ARG A 527 -1.90 -28.46 15.53
CA ARG A 527 -3.34 -28.44 15.17
C ARG A 527 -3.58 -27.78 13.83
N ALA A 528 -2.96 -26.62 13.63
CA ALA A 528 -3.04 -25.90 12.37
C ALA A 528 -2.47 -26.76 11.23
N LEU A 529 -1.40 -27.51 11.49
CA LEU A 529 -0.83 -28.43 10.51
C LEU A 529 -1.75 -29.62 10.23
N TRP A 530 -2.40 -30.17 11.25
CA TRP A 530 -3.33 -31.28 11.13
C TRP A 530 -4.54 -30.93 10.23
N ASN A 531 -5.04 -29.69 10.32
CA ASN A 531 -6.10 -29.19 9.43
C ASN A 531 -5.69 -29.22 7.94
N ILE A 532 -4.41 -29.03 7.61
CA ILE A 532 -3.88 -29.03 6.23
C ILE A 532 -3.39 -30.42 5.78
N THR A 533 -3.62 -31.46 6.56
CA THR A 533 -3.21 -32.82 6.20
C THR A 533 -3.68 -33.31 4.83
N PRO A 534 -4.83 -32.92 4.24
CA PRO A 534 -5.19 -33.32 2.89
C PRO A 534 -4.13 -32.92 1.84
N LEU A 535 -3.53 -31.73 1.96
CA LEU A 535 -2.49 -31.26 1.03
C LEU A 535 -1.18 -32.03 1.24
N ILE A 536 -0.78 -32.22 2.50
CA ILE A 536 0.46 -32.95 2.85
C ILE A 536 0.35 -34.40 2.39
N ARG A 537 -0.80 -35.04 2.65
CA ARG A 537 -1.13 -36.39 2.22
C ARG A 537 -1.05 -36.55 0.71
N SER A 538 -1.65 -35.64 -0.05
CA SER A 538 -1.58 -35.66 -1.51
C SER A 538 -0.15 -35.52 -2.03
N CYS A 539 0.64 -34.60 -1.48
CA CYS A 539 2.03 -34.44 -1.89
C CYS A 539 2.87 -35.69 -1.55
N MET A 540 2.71 -36.23 -0.34
CA MET A 540 3.39 -37.44 0.10
C MET A 540 3.00 -38.67 -0.74
N SER A 541 1.74 -38.75 -1.18
CA SER A 541 1.25 -39.79 -2.09
C SER A 541 1.98 -39.78 -3.44
N VAL A 542 2.10 -38.60 -4.06
CA VAL A 542 2.86 -38.43 -5.31
C VAL A 542 4.33 -38.81 -5.13
N LEU A 543 4.96 -38.36 -4.05
CA LEU A 543 6.36 -38.66 -3.79
C LEU A 543 6.60 -40.16 -3.62
N ILE A 544 5.73 -40.84 -2.87
CA ILE A 544 5.85 -42.29 -2.69
C ILE A 544 5.72 -43.01 -4.04
N SER A 545 4.75 -42.66 -4.87
CA SER A 545 4.60 -43.25 -6.21
C SER A 545 5.77 -42.90 -7.16
N HIS A 546 6.33 -41.69 -7.03
CA HIS A 546 7.50 -41.28 -7.81
C HIS A 546 8.74 -42.12 -7.46
N PHE A 547 9.04 -42.27 -6.17
CA PHE A 547 10.19 -43.05 -5.72
C PHE A 547 9.99 -44.57 -5.89
N GLU A 548 8.76 -45.07 -5.81
CA GLU A 548 8.41 -46.48 -6.14
C GLU A 548 8.72 -46.81 -7.61
N SER A 549 8.50 -45.84 -8.51
CA SER A 549 8.68 -46.02 -9.96
C SER A 549 10.03 -45.50 -10.50
N SER A 550 10.85 -44.90 -9.64
CA SER A 550 12.16 -44.39 -10.04
C SER A 550 13.12 -45.53 -10.39
N ARG A 551 13.82 -45.38 -11.51
CA ARG A 551 14.85 -46.32 -11.99
C ARG A 551 16.27 -45.78 -11.78
N GLU A 552 16.39 -44.63 -11.13
CA GLU A 552 17.68 -43.99 -10.87
C GLU A 552 18.41 -44.75 -9.75
N SER A 553 19.74 -44.87 -9.87
CA SER A 553 20.56 -45.55 -8.86
C SER A 553 20.85 -44.66 -7.65
N GLU A 554 20.94 -43.35 -7.86
CA GLU A 554 21.22 -42.36 -6.82
C GLU A 554 20.29 -41.15 -6.99
N VAL A 555 19.95 -40.51 -5.88
CA VAL A 555 19.09 -39.32 -5.87
C VAL A 555 19.96 -38.08 -6.15
N CYS A 556 19.60 -37.29 -7.16
CA CYS A 556 20.28 -36.02 -7.42
C CYS A 556 19.64 -34.87 -6.61
N PRO A 557 20.32 -34.31 -5.59
CA PRO A 557 19.71 -33.36 -4.66
C PRO A 557 19.53 -31.94 -5.21
N THR A 558 20.29 -31.56 -6.24
CA THR A 558 20.34 -30.16 -6.73
C THR A 558 19.26 -29.82 -7.75
N ASP A 559 18.77 -30.80 -8.52
CA ASP A 559 17.87 -30.56 -9.66
C ASP A 559 16.49 -31.23 -9.53
N SER A 560 16.31 -32.19 -8.61
CA SER A 560 15.04 -32.92 -8.48
C SER A 560 14.04 -32.20 -7.58
N LEU A 561 12.95 -31.70 -8.17
CA LEU A 561 11.81 -31.14 -7.45
C LEU A 561 11.20 -32.12 -6.44
N HIS A 562 11.13 -33.41 -6.80
CA HIS A 562 10.56 -34.45 -5.96
C HIS A 562 11.42 -34.67 -4.71
N TYR A 563 12.75 -34.64 -4.86
CA TYR A 563 13.66 -34.71 -3.72
C TYR A 563 13.48 -33.54 -2.76
N LEU A 564 13.53 -32.30 -3.27
CA LEU A 564 13.37 -31.10 -2.43
C LEU A 564 12.00 -31.08 -1.73
N SER A 565 10.94 -31.52 -2.41
CA SER A 565 9.61 -31.64 -1.82
C SER A 565 9.55 -32.72 -0.73
N ALA A 566 10.25 -33.85 -0.90
CA ALA A 566 10.31 -34.91 0.11
C ALA A 566 11.00 -34.44 1.39
N VAL A 567 12.15 -33.78 1.27
CA VAL A 567 12.86 -33.18 2.41
C VAL A 567 11.95 -32.18 3.12
N ARG A 568 11.33 -31.25 2.38
CA ARG A 568 10.42 -30.23 2.95
C ARG A 568 9.24 -30.83 3.71
N ILE A 569 8.61 -31.88 3.18
CA ILE A 569 7.47 -32.52 3.86
C ILE A 569 7.89 -33.15 5.18
N VAL A 570 9.00 -33.88 5.20
CA VAL A 570 9.50 -34.51 6.44
C VAL A 570 9.89 -33.45 7.47
N GLU A 571 10.54 -32.37 7.04
CA GLU A 571 10.85 -31.23 7.92
C GLU A 571 9.58 -30.55 8.46
N ILE A 572 8.54 -30.35 7.65
CA ILE A 572 7.27 -29.76 8.06
C ILE A 572 6.57 -30.66 9.09
N LEU A 573 6.51 -31.97 8.83
CA LEU A 573 5.93 -32.96 9.73
C LEU A 573 6.70 -33.04 11.06
N GLY A 574 8.03 -32.94 11.01
CA GLY A 574 8.90 -32.93 12.17
C GLY A 574 8.75 -31.65 13.01
N LYS A 575 8.77 -30.48 12.36
CA LYS A 575 8.53 -29.18 13.02
C LYS A 575 7.15 -29.12 13.67
N GLY A 576 6.13 -29.65 12.99
CA GLY A 576 4.78 -29.78 13.49
C GLY A 576 4.57 -30.83 14.57
N GLN A 577 5.62 -31.52 15.02
CA GLN A 577 5.54 -32.57 16.04
C GLN A 577 4.50 -33.64 15.69
N ILE A 578 4.31 -33.91 14.39
CA ILE A 578 3.49 -35.02 13.91
C ILE A 578 4.33 -36.31 13.95
N ILE A 579 5.61 -36.21 13.59
CA ILE A 579 6.57 -37.31 13.64
C ILE A 579 7.67 -37.05 14.70
N PRO A 580 8.15 -38.10 15.38
CA PRO A 580 9.17 -37.98 16.40
C PRO A 580 10.57 -37.72 15.80
N PRO A 581 11.53 -37.21 16.60
CA PRO A 581 12.84 -36.78 16.10
C PRO A 581 13.62 -37.83 15.29
N PRO A 582 13.70 -39.13 15.70
CA PRO A 582 14.40 -40.14 14.89
C PRO A 582 13.85 -40.29 13.48
N LEU A 583 12.54 -40.10 13.30
CA LEU A 583 11.87 -40.15 11.99
C LEU A 583 11.95 -38.82 11.23
N SER A 584 12.02 -37.70 11.96
CA SER A 584 12.24 -36.37 11.38
C SER A 584 13.63 -36.24 10.74
N TYR A 585 14.64 -36.85 11.36
CA TYR A 585 16.03 -36.84 10.85
C TYR A 585 16.19 -37.63 9.54
N CYS A 586 15.20 -38.41 9.11
CA CYS A 586 15.22 -39.10 7.81
C CYS A 586 15.43 -38.14 6.63
N ALA A 587 15.01 -36.88 6.75
CA ALA A 587 15.23 -35.88 5.73
C ALA A 587 16.73 -35.64 5.43
N GLU A 588 17.59 -35.73 6.46
CA GLU A 588 19.04 -35.50 6.33
C GLU A 588 19.75 -36.61 5.53
N ILE A 589 19.19 -37.82 5.52
CA ILE A 589 19.81 -39.00 4.89
C ILE A 589 19.34 -39.23 3.46
N PHE A 590 18.29 -38.55 3.00
CA PHE A 590 17.73 -38.77 1.65
C PHE A 590 18.73 -38.54 0.51
N CYS A 591 19.73 -37.66 0.69
CA CYS A 591 20.78 -37.44 -0.33
C CYS A 591 21.81 -38.57 -0.42
N LEU A 592 21.86 -39.48 0.56
CA LEU A 592 22.90 -40.51 0.67
C LEU A 592 22.40 -41.92 0.37
N ILE A 593 21.08 -42.07 0.18
CA ILE A 593 20.40 -43.36 -0.01
C ILE A 593 19.79 -43.47 -1.41
N SER A 594 19.43 -44.70 -1.80
CA SER A 594 18.78 -44.96 -3.08
C SER A 594 17.32 -44.47 -3.11
N PRO A 595 16.75 -44.16 -4.29
CA PRO A 595 15.33 -43.81 -4.43
C PRO A 595 14.37 -44.83 -3.80
N TYR A 596 14.71 -46.12 -3.91
CA TYR A 596 13.91 -47.20 -3.33
C TYR A 596 13.90 -47.16 -1.79
N GLU A 597 15.03 -46.81 -1.16
CA GLU A 597 15.11 -46.64 0.28
C GLU A 597 14.35 -45.39 0.74
N VAL A 598 14.38 -44.29 -0.03
CA VAL A 598 13.52 -43.11 0.21
C VAL A 598 12.05 -43.53 0.18
N TYR A 599 11.63 -44.34 -0.80
CA TYR A 599 10.29 -44.90 -0.87
C TYR A 599 9.92 -45.68 0.40
N ILE A 600 10.78 -46.59 0.86
CA ILE A 600 10.55 -47.37 2.10
C ILE A 600 10.37 -46.43 3.29
N LEU A 601 11.25 -45.45 3.46
CA LEU A 601 11.19 -44.48 4.56
C LEU A 601 9.90 -43.65 4.53
N LEU A 602 9.47 -43.18 3.36
CA LEU A 602 8.19 -42.47 3.23
C LEU A 602 6.98 -43.37 3.54
N VAL A 603 7.02 -44.66 3.19
CA VAL A 603 5.95 -45.61 3.55
C VAL A 603 5.88 -45.84 5.07
N ILE A 604 7.04 -45.94 5.74
CA ILE A 604 7.12 -46.03 7.21
C ILE A 604 6.49 -44.80 7.85
N LEU A 605 6.87 -43.60 7.39
CA LEU A 605 6.30 -42.34 7.88
C LEU A 605 4.78 -42.29 7.67
N TRP A 606 4.30 -42.74 6.51
CA TRP A 606 2.87 -42.80 6.22
C TRP A 606 2.12 -43.69 7.23
N ASN A 607 2.65 -44.88 7.50
CA ASN A 607 2.03 -45.83 8.42
C ASN A 607 2.12 -45.34 9.87
N PHE A 608 3.21 -44.68 10.25
CA PHE A 608 3.35 -44.06 11.56
C PHE A 608 2.26 -43.01 11.81
N ILE A 609 2.03 -42.09 10.86
CA ILE A 609 1.01 -41.04 10.99
C ILE A 609 -0.39 -41.66 11.09
N LYS A 610 -0.63 -42.75 10.36
CA LYS A 610 -1.90 -43.50 10.43
C LYS A 610 -2.15 -44.12 11.81
N GLU A 611 -1.15 -44.76 12.38
CA GLU A 611 -1.28 -45.46 13.66
C GLU A 611 -1.24 -44.50 14.86
N HIS A 612 -0.61 -43.33 14.69
CA HIS A 612 -0.38 -42.36 15.76
C HIS A 612 -0.78 -40.92 15.38
N PRO A 613 -2.06 -40.68 14.98
CA PRO A 613 -2.54 -39.33 14.70
C PRO A 613 -2.38 -38.44 15.96
N PRO A 614 -2.21 -37.11 15.79
CA PRO A 614 -2.13 -36.21 16.92
C PRO A 614 -3.44 -36.21 17.72
N PRO A 615 -3.39 -36.14 19.06
CA PRO A 615 -4.59 -36.15 19.89
C PRO A 615 -5.48 -34.93 19.61
N SER A 616 -6.79 -35.15 19.54
CA SER A 616 -7.80 -34.10 19.33
C SER A 616 -8.00 -33.21 20.58
N ASP A 617 -7.63 -33.72 21.76
CA ASP A 617 -8.04 -33.15 23.05
C ASP A 617 -7.31 -31.85 23.43
N ALA A 618 -8.07 -30.98 24.10
CA ALA A 618 -7.70 -29.61 24.40
C ALA A 618 -6.70 -29.42 25.56
N GLU A 619 -6.31 -30.48 26.26
CA GLU A 619 -5.57 -30.35 27.54
C GLU A 619 -4.04 -30.46 27.40
N HIS A 620 -3.53 -30.98 26.27
CA HIS A 620 -2.09 -31.01 25.96
C HIS A 620 -1.58 -29.72 25.26
N LEU A 621 -2.38 -28.65 25.30
CA LEU A 621 -2.38 -27.52 24.36
C LEU A 621 -1.21 -26.55 24.40
N SER A 622 -0.55 -26.41 25.55
CA SER A 622 0.36 -25.29 25.78
C SER A 622 1.83 -25.65 25.58
N ASN A 623 2.21 -26.94 25.60
CA ASN A 623 3.61 -27.37 25.71
C ASN A 623 4.11 -28.28 24.58
N GLY A 624 3.32 -28.49 23.51
CA GLY A 624 3.70 -29.39 22.42
C GLY A 624 3.43 -30.87 22.73
N ARG A 625 3.54 -31.72 21.69
CA ARG A 625 3.31 -33.17 21.77
C ARG A 625 4.53 -33.85 22.37
N ASP A 626 4.37 -34.41 23.58
CA ASP A 626 5.41 -35.19 24.25
C ASP A 626 5.30 -36.69 23.86
N PHE A 627 6.02 -37.10 22.82
CA PHE A 627 6.05 -38.50 22.37
C PHE A 627 6.48 -39.50 23.48
N ASN A 628 7.27 -39.05 24.45
CA ASN A 628 7.71 -39.88 25.59
C ASN A 628 6.58 -40.19 26.58
N LYS A 629 5.58 -39.30 26.70
CA LYS A 629 4.42 -39.51 27.59
C LYS A 629 3.37 -40.42 26.96
N GLU A 630 3.31 -40.46 25.63
CA GLU A 630 2.33 -41.24 24.85
C GLU A 630 2.64 -42.75 24.76
N LYS A 631 3.80 -43.23 25.27
CA LYS A 631 4.21 -44.65 25.28
C LYS A 631 4.05 -45.35 23.91
N LEU A 632 4.43 -44.66 22.84
CA LEU A 632 4.29 -45.14 21.47
C LEU A 632 5.23 -46.31 21.17
N ASN A 633 4.73 -47.34 20.47
CA ASN A 633 5.56 -48.46 20.03
C ASN A 633 6.35 -48.09 18.77
N MET A 634 7.54 -47.52 18.96
CA MET A 634 8.41 -47.06 17.87
C MET A 634 9.23 -48.18 17.18
N GLN A 635 9.29 -49.38 17.79
CA GLN A 635 10.17 -50.48 17.35
C GLN A 635 10.02 -50.88 15.87
N PRO A 636 8.80 -51.07 15.29
CA PRO A 636 8.69 -51.52 13.90
C PRO A 636 9.22 -50.48 12.89
N TYR A 637 9.05 -49.20 13.20
CA TYR A 637 9.50 -48.10 12.35
C TYR A 637 11.00 -47.87 12.47
N LEU A 638 11.53 -47.90 13.70
CA LEU A 638 12.97 -47.76 13.94
C LEU A 638 13.77 -48.95 13.43
N ALA A 639 13.25 -50.17 13.53
CA ALA A 639 13.92 -51.36 13.00
C ALA A 639 14.17 -51.21 11.49
N THR A 640 13.17 -50.77 10.73
CA THR A 640 13.31 -50.59 9.28
C THR A 640 14.20 -49.40 8.93
N LEU A 641 14.21 -48.34 9.74
CA LEU A 641 15.18 -47.25 9.59
C LEU A 641 16.61 -47.73 9.84
N HIS A 642 16.82 -48.54 10.88
CA HIS A 642 18.12 -49.10 11.24
C HIS A 642 18.63 -50.07 10.17
N THR A 643 17.77 -50.86 9.53
CA THR A 643 18.20 -51.72 8.42
C THR A 643 18.66 -50.90 7.21
N VAL A 644 17.99 -49.79 6.88
CA VAL A 644 18.42 -48.88 5.79
C VAL A 644 19.76 -48.21 6.14
N ILE A 645 19.95 -47.78 7.38
CA ILE A 645 21.21 -47.21 7.85
C ILE A 645 22.33 -48.25 7.79
N HIS A 646 22.06 -49.48 8.23
CA HIS A 646 23.04 -50.57 8.22
C HIS A 646 23.42 -50.99 6.80
N ALA A 647 22.45 -51.04 5.86
CA ALA A 647 22.71 -51.33 4.45
C ALA A 647 23.67 -50.31 3.81
N ASN A 648 23.62 -49.06 4.27
CA ASN A 648 24.46 -47.95 3.78
C ASN A 648 25.50 -47.48 4.80
N ILE A 649 25.99 -48.37 5.68
CA ILE A 649 26.86 -47.98 6.80
C ILE A 649 28.15 -47.26 6.35
N THR A 650 28.63 -47.55 5.13
CA THR A 650 29.78 -46.90 4.52
C THR A 650 29.58 -45.41 4.30
N LYS A 651 28.34 -44.97 4.01
CA LYS A 651 27.96 -43.56 3.80
C LYS A 651 27.32 -42.94 5.05
N LEU A 652 26.52 -43.70 5.80
CA LEU A 652 25.68 -43.24 6.91
C LEU A 652 26.24 -43.51 8.32
N GLY A 653 27.38 -44.18 8.44
CA GLY A 653 28.01 -44.51 9.73
C GLY A 653 28.13 -43.33 10.71
N PRO A 654 28.55 -42.12 10.28
CA PRO A 654 28.62 -40.95 11.15
C PRO A 654 27.26 -40.48 11.68
N CYS A 655 26.19 -40.69 10.91
CA CYS A 655 24.82 -40.26 11.27
C CYS A 655 24.11 -41.27 12.17
N ALA A 656 24.54 -42.54 12.18
CA ALA A 656 23.88 -43.63 12.90
C ALA A 656 23.64 -43.34 14.39
N ALA A 657 24.58 -42.62 15.04
CA ALA A 657 24.45 -42.25 16.45
C ALA A 657 23.19 -41.39 16.74
N LYS A 658 22.78 -40.52 15.81
CA LYS A 658 21.58 -39.68 15.97
C LYS A 658 20.27 -40.49 16.00
N PHE A 659 20.25 -41.67 15.37
CA PHE A 659 19.06 -42.50 15.19
C PHE A 659 18.90 -43.61 16.24
N THR A 660 19.83 -43.69 17.20
CA THR A 660 19.84 -44.73 18.24
C THR A 660 19.21 -44.29 19.57
N VAL A 661 18.87 -43.00 19.71
CA VAL A 661 18.44 -42.43 21.00
C VAL A 661 16.95 -42.08 20.98
N LEU A 662 16.15 -42.89 21.67
CA LEU A 662 15.08 -42.42 22.52
C LEU A 662 15.42 -42.94 23.93
N LYS A 663 16.01 -42.10 24.77
CA LYS A 663 16.08 -42.33 26.21
C LYS A 663 14.86 -41.69 26.86
#